data_AF-A0A4V5PRZ8-F1
#
_entry.id   AF-A0A4V5PRZ8-F1
#
_cell.length_a   1.000
_cell.length_b   1.000
_cell.length_c   1.000
_cell.angle_alpha   90.00
_cell.angle_beta   90.00
_cell.angle_gamma   90.00
#
_symmetry.space_group_name_H-M   'P 1'
#
loop_
_entity.id
_entity.type
_entity.pdbx_description
1 polymer ?
#
loop_
_entity_poly.entity_id
_entity_poly.type
_entity_poly.pdbx_seq_one_letter_code
_entity_poly.pdbx_strand_id
1 'polypeptide(L)'
;MAEAPAVLDGHPYAAFLDRVEKPARYTGGEVGSVVKDWSSVEATVCLAFPDVYDIGMSHLGFKILYKLLNDDPRTLAERCYAPWKDVEAELRARSIPLVSLETKRKLRDFDVVGFSLQFELTYTNVLLMLDLGGVPLRSSDRGEDDPLVIAGGPVATHPEAVSAFIDAVVIGDGEEKATQVALTWARLRKAGVPRRERLVALAKLGAVYVPSLYRTEVDPETSFQIVKAAIEKGLPLPIERALVDLDKYPFPAVSPTGGPEAIFDRVSIEIARGCTEGCRFCQAGMIYRPVRERDPEQVVNTVLEAVRASGNDEVSLTALSTADVSCISPLIKKVADKLAKERVSMSVSSLRAYGLEPDLLDELKRVRATGLTFAPEAGTQRMRDVVNKNVTEEQLLETAERIFSRGWDRMKLYSMIGLPTEEDADVTGIVEMGVRTAGVGRKIGKKNVEVTVSVSTHVPKPHTPFQWAAMDTLGEVARKQDLLRQTVKYHRNVKLKTHGAEASVLEGIFARGDRSLCDVLERAYRNGARFDSWDDRLRLDVWEEAFTHFGTDRTRFLGTIPVTARLPWDHIDVGLEEGFLAREYRKALQNRLSPPCGKVAGTFVHHTNVEDAVADQRRLVCYDCGVACDMTQMRGERVDFLRKLGANKRLPLITDAVVAAAPVVEAPVDDEAEAIEQAPAPVKKAPPMKGRGGFLYRVRFEKTGAMALLGHLDVVRELPRVFRRVGERMVYTKGFHPKPDMIFSPALSLGVASLDEYADVRLERALEPAEVASLVERMNTASPSGLRFRGAALLGPEDAAISRVIRGARYVLAFARAALVVPPGQTAEEMLAAACRTAMAAPSLPIRREIEGIGKIVDVRKYLLAVEVGGAEARAALERAGLFGDLVALDVFVEITGSGAAKSSEIAAVICGEGGVAPAHRAIRLELFGGASDARFSPLDLAAVKSALGRERASASAAGAPVLVSAGAE
;
A
#
# COMPACT_ATOMS: atom_id res chain seq x y z
N MET A 1 33.26 -14.01 -9.62
CA MET A 1 33.29 -13.42 -8.25
C MET A 1 32.69 -14.43 -7.32
N ALA A 2 33.36 -14.74 -6.20
CA ALA A 2 32.78 -15.61 -5.19
C ALA A 2 31.56 -14.92 -4.53
N GLU A 3 30.52 -15.69 -4.25
CA GLU A 3 29.25 -15.18 -3.72
C GLU A 3 29.23 -15.22 -2.19
N ALA A 4 28.47 -14.31 -1.59
CA ALA A 4 28.25 -14.32 -0.15
C ALA A 4 27.31 -15.48 0.23
N PRO A 5 27.41 -16.03 1.45
CA PRO A 5 26.49 -17.07 1.92
C PRO A 5 25.01 -16.66 1.78
N ALA A 6 24.12 -17.58 1.41
CA ALA A 6 22.71 -17.29 1.15
C ALA A 6 21.91 -16.97 2.44
N VAL A 7 21.14 -15.88 2.46
CA VAL A 7 20.27 -15.50 3.60
C VAL A 7 19.00 -16.36 3.68
N LEU A 8 18.54 -16.83 2.52
CA LEU A 8 17.37 -17.69 2.38
C LEU A 8 17.82 -18.99 1.72
N ASP A 9 17.84 -20.07 2.49
CA ASP A 9 18.19 -21.37 1.94
C ASP A 9 17.17 -21.84 0.90
N GLY A 10 17.65 -22.43 -0.21
CA GLY A 10 16.82 -22.91 -1.32
C GLY A 10 16.07 -21.84 -2.12
N HIS A 11 16.16 -20.55 -1.78
CA HIS A 11 15.47 -19.48 -2.51
C HIS A 11 16.20 -19.15 -3.81
N PRO A 12 15.52 -19.05 -4.98
CA PRO A 12 16.19 -18.86 -6.27
C PRO A 12 17.00 -17.57 -6.37
N TYR A 13 16.61 -16.54 -5.61
CA TYR A 13 17.28 -15.23 -5.59
C TYR A 13 18.26 -15.03 -4.44
N ALA A 14 18.51 -16.05 -3.61
CA ALA A 14 19.22 -15.88 -2.35
C ALA A 14 20.63 -15.28 -2.48
N ALA A 15 21.29 -15.51 -3.61
CA ALA A 15 22.65 -15.04 -3.90
C ALA A 15 22.80 -13.52 -3.99
N PHE A 16 21.71 -12.79 -4.30
CA PHE A 16 21.78 -11.35 -4.59
C PHE A 16 20.73 -10.49 -3.86
N LEU A 17 19.71 -11.08 -3.22
CA LEU A 17 18.61 -10.31 -2.62
C LEU A 17 19.08 -9.20 -1.68
N ASP A 18 20.03 -9.44 -0.79
CA ASP A 18 20.51 -8.44 0.16
C ASP A 18 21.18 -7.19 -0.48
N ARG A 19 21.47 -7.23 -1.78
CA ARG A 19 22.13 -6.16 -2.54
C ARG A 19 21.15 -5.28 -3.31
N VAL A 20 19.89 -5.69 -3.42
CA VAL A 20 18.85 -4.96 -4.15
C VAL A 20 18.03 -4.06 -3.23
N GLU A 21 17.33 -3.10 -3.81
CA GLU A 21 16.39 -2.23 -3.15
C GLU A 21 15.16 -3.02 -2.68
N LYS A 22 14.83 -2.88 -1.38
CA LYS A 22 13.65 -3.52 -0.75
C LYS A 22 13.54 -5.03 -1.03
N PRO A 23 14.51 -5.85 -0.60
CA PRO A 23 14.55 -7.28 -0.93
C PRO A 23 13.38 -8.10 -0.40
N ALA A 24 12.76 -7.67 0.71
CA ALA A 24 11.60 -8.32 1.27
C ALA A 24 10.37 -8.37 0.32
N ARG A 25 10.37 -7.61 -0.79
CA ARG A 25 9.35 -7.72 -1.86
C ARG A 25 9.30 -9.11 -2.49
N TYR A 26 10.38 -9.88 -2.42
CA TYR A 26 10.55 -11.14 -3.15
C TYR A 26 10.58 -12.36 -2.25
N THR A 27 10.55 -12.18 -0.92
CA THR A 27 10.81 -13.25 0.04
C THR A 27 9.59 -14.13 0.30
N GLY A 28 8.38 -13.56 0.28
CA GLY A 28 7.17 -14.24 0.75
C GLY A 28 7.21 -14.55 2.25
N GLY A 29 6.28 -15.39 2.72
CA GLY A 29 6.22 -15.85 4.11
C GLY A 29 5.43 -14.93 5.05
N GLU A 30 4.60 -14.06 4.49
CA GLU A 30 3.71 -13.17 5.24
C GLU A 30 2.64 -13.97 6.00
N VAL A 31 2.22 -13.45 7.16
CA VAL A 31 1.12 -14.02 7.96
C VAL A 31 -0.17 -13.98 7.13
N GLY A 32 -0.86 -15.11 7.02
CA GLY A 32 -2.08 -15.24 6.22
C GLY A 32 -1.84 -15.61 4.75
N SER A 33 -0.59 -15.87 4.36
CA SER A 33 -0.30 -16.53 3.06
C SER A 33 -0.76 -17.98 3.09
N VAL A 34 -1.36 -18.44 1.98
CA VAL A 34 -1.83 -19.82 1.81
C VAL A 34 -0.83 -20.58 0.95
N VAL A 35 -0.34 -21.72 1.44
CA VAL A 35 0.51 -22.64 0.69
C VAL A 35 -0.20 -24.00 0.65
N LYS A 36 -0.46 -24.50 -0.56
CA LYS A 36 -1.07 -25.82 -0.79
C LYS A 36 -0.09 -26.73 -1.51
N ASP A 37 -0.26 -28.04 -1.36
CA ASP A 37 0.46 -28.99 -2.19
C ASP A 37 -0.09 -28.93 -3.63
N TRP A 38 0.80 -28.68 -4.59
CA TRP A 38 0.47 -28.65 -6.01
C TRP A 38 -0.10 -29.97 -6.53
N SER A 39 0.29 -31.10 -5.94
CA SER A 39 -0.23 -32.42 -6.34
C SER A 39 -1.68 -32.65 -5.90
N SER A 40 -2.18 -31.86 -4.94
CA SER A 40 -3.49 -32.02 -4.31
C SER A 40 -4.62 -31.26 -4.99
N VAL A 41 -4.32 -30.44 -6.00
CA VAL A 41 -5.30 -29.56 -6.66
C VAL A 41 -5.53 -29.96 -8.13
N GLU A 42 -6.63 -29.48 -8.69
CA GLU A 42 -6.96 -29.66 -10.11
C GLU A 42 -6.38 -28.54 -11.00
N ALA A 43 -6.24 -27.31 -10.49
CA ALA A 43 -5.70 -26.19 -11.26
C ALA A 43 -4.81 -25.27 -10.41
N THR A 44 -3.73 -24.78 -11.04
CA THR A 44 -2.76 -23.87 -10.43
C THR A 44 -2.81 -22.49 -11.07
N VAL A 45 -2.88 -21.43 -10.26
CA VAL A 45 -3.03 -20.05 -10.73
C VAL A 45 -1.93 -19.16 -10.17
N CYS A 46 -1.16 -18.50 -11.05
CA CYS A 46 -0.30 -17.39 -10.67
C CYS A 46 -1.07 -16.08 -10.87
N LEU A 47 -1.47 -15.43 -9.77
CA LEU A 47 -2.02 -14.08 -9.77
C LEU A 47 -0.85 -13.10 -9.88
N ALA A 48 -0.67 -12.55 -11.09
CA ALA A 48 0.36 -11.59 -11.42
C ALA A 48 -0.19 -10.15 -11.34
N PHE A 49 0.48 -9.28 -10.60
CA PHE A 49 0.19 -7.85 -10.59
C PHE A 49 1.29 -7.11 -11.37
N PRO A 50 0.97 -6.36 -12.45
CA PRO A 50 1.95 -5.75 -13.35
C PRO A 50 2.57 -4.46 -12.78
N ASP A 51 2.90 -4.47 -11.48
CA ASP A 51 3.65 -3.42 -10.79
C ASP A 51 4.32 -4.02 -9.53
N VAL A 52 5.09 -3.21 -8.82
CA VAL A 52 5.81 -3.64 -7.62
C VAL A 52 4.88 -4.10 -6.50
N TYR A 53 5.41 -4.96 -5.62
CA TYR A 53 4.73 -5.53 -4.46
C TYR A 53 3.96 -4.49 -3.61
N ASP A 54 4.57 -3.33 -3.30
CA ASP A 54 3.98 -2.35 -2.38
C ASP A 54 2.63 -1.81 -2.92
N ILE A 55 2.52 -1.68 -4.25
CA ILE A 55 1.30 -1.25 -4.94
C ILE A 55 0.32 -2.42 -5.02
N GLY A 56 0.77 -3.57 -5.53
CA GLY A 56 -0.11 -4.70 -5.76
C GLY A 56 -0.72 -5.29 -4.48
N MET A 57 -0.02 -5.25 -3.35
CA MET A 57 -0.55 -5.63 -2.03
C MET A 57 -1.70 -4.74 -1.54
N SER A 58 -1.80 -3.51 -2.07
CA SER A 58 -2.88 -2.58 -1.74
C SER A 58 -4.13 -2.83 -2.59
N HIS A 59 -4.05 -3.67 -3.62
CA HIS A 59 -5.14 -3.87 -4.58
C HIS A 59 -6.25 -4.80 -4.04
N LEU A 60 -7.48 -4.27 -3.96
CA LEU A 60 -8.62 -4.95 -3.33
C LEU A 60 -9.08 -6.17 -4.13
N GLY A 61 -9.25 -6.03 -5.45
CA GLY A 61 -9.67 -7.15 -6.30
C GLY A 61 -8.67 -8.31 -6.28
N PHE A 62 -7.38 -8.02 -6.11
CA PHE A 62 -6.34 -9.03 -6.02
C PHE A 62 -6.48 -9.88 -4.75
N LYS A 63 -6.84 -9.26 -3.62
CA LYS A 63 -7.13 -9.95 -2.35
C LYS A 63 -8.37 -10.83 -2.46
N ILE A 64 -9.44 -10.33 -3.11
CA ILE A 64 -10.67 -11.09 -3.32
C ILE A 64 -10.38 -12.37 -4.13
N LEU A 65 -9.69 -12.23 -5.28
CA LEU A 65 -9.36 -13.37 -6.13
C LEU A 65 -8.41 -14.36 -5.45
N TYR A 66 -7.40 -13.86 -4.71
CA TYR A 66 -6.48 -14.71 -3.96
C TYR A 66 -7.20 -15.56 -2.91
N LYS A 67 -8.12 -14.95 -2.14
CA LYS A 67 -8.94 -15.70 -1.17
C LYS A 67 -9.85 -16.70 -1.88
N LEU A 68 -10.59 -16.26 -2.90
CA LEU A 68 -11.59 -17.08 -3.58
C LEU A 68 -10.98 -18.35 -4.20
N LEU A 69 -9.83 -18.22 -4.87
CA LEU A 69 -9.11 -19.36 -5.45
C LEU A 69 -8.46 -20.25 -4.39
N ASN A 70 -8.05 -19.70 -3.24
CA ASN A 70 -7.47 -20.51 -2.17
C ASN A 70 -8.50 -21.11 -1.20
N ASP A 71 -9.72 -20.59 -1.15
CA ASP A 71 -10.82 -21.20 -0.40
C ASP A 71 -11.40 -22.42 -1.14
N ASP A 72 -11.35 -22.45 -2.48
CA ASP A 72 -11.73 -23.65 -3.24
C ASP A 72 -10.64 -24.73 -3.11
N PRO A 73 -10.96 -25.94 -2.61
CA PRO A 73 -9.97 -27.00 -2.40
C PRO A 73 -9.36 -27.52 -3.71
N ARG A 74 -9.99 -27.29 -4.86
CA ARG A 74 -9.54 -27.77 -6.17
C ARG A 74 -8.54 -26.83 -6.85
N THR A 75 -8.31 -25.64 -6.30
CA THR A 75 -7.40 -24.66 -6.87
C THR A 75 -6.36 -24.22 -5.85
N LEU A 76 -5.18 -23.83 -6.34
CA LEU A 76 -4.21 -23.06 -5.54
C LEU A 76 -3.85 -21.79 -6.29
N ALA A 77 -3.75 -20.67 -5.57
CA ALA A 77 -3.34 -19.40 -6.13
C ALA A 77 -2.11 -18.84 -5.41
N GLU A 78 -1.10 -18.47 -6.19
CA GLU A 78 0.13 -17.84 -5.71
C GLU A 78 0.29 -16.45 -6.33
N ARG A 79 0.97 -15.54 -5.63
CA ARG A 79 1.13 -14.14 -6.02
C ARG A 79 2.46 -13.93 -6.73
N CYS A 80 2.47 -13.06 -7.74
CA CYS A 80 3.68 -12.58 -8.38
C CYS A 80 3.56 -11.08 -8.70
N TYR A 81 4.68 -10.36 -8.66
CA TYR A 81 4.76 -8.92 -8.88
C TYR A 81 5.88 -8.61 -9.86
N ALA A 82 5.76 -7.48 -10.57
CA ALA A 82 6.83 -7.04 -11.47
C ALA A 82 8.11 -6.75 -10.67
N PRO A 83 9.26 -7.34 -11.02
CA PRO A 83 10.51 -7.07 -10.32
C PRO A 83 11.01 -5.66 -10.66
N TRP A 84 11.54 -4.98 -9.65
CA TRP A 84 12.21 -3.70 -9.85
C TRP A 84 13.48 -3.87 -10.70
N LYS A 85 14.01 -2.77 -11.25
CA LYS A 85 15.05 -2.82 -12.30
C LYS A 85 16.37 -3.46 -11.85
N ASP A 86 16.72 -3.34 -10.59
CA ASP A 86 17.91 -3.98 -10.02
C ASP A 86 17.75 -5.50 -9.93
N VAL A 87 16.58 -6.00 -9.53
CA VAL A 87 16.26 -7.43 -9.58
C VAL A 87 16.11 -7.91 -11.02
N GLU A 88 15.46 -7.16 -11.91
CA GLU A 88 15.42 -7.49 -13.34
C GLU A 88 16.84 -7.72 -13.88
N ALA A 89 17.78 -6.81 -13.58
CA ALA A 89 19.17 -6.92 -14.03
C ALA A 89 19.84 -8.21 -13.50
N GLU A 90 19.65 -8.55 -12.23
CA GLU A 90 20.18 -9.78 -11.64
C GLU A 90 19.56 -11.04 -12.26
N LEU A 91 18.23 -11.06 -12.46
CA LEU A 91 17.53 -12.18 -13.10
C LEU A 91 18.04 -12.43 -14.52
N ARG A 92 18.20 -11.37 -15.32
CA ARG A 92 18.72 -11.46 -16.68
C ARG A 92 20.19 -11.90 -16.69
N ALA A 93 21.04 -11.27 -15.88
CA ALA A 93 22.47 -11.59 -15.82
C ALA A 93 22.74 -13.04 -15.42
N ARG A 94 21.88 -13.61 -14.58
CA ARG A 94 22.00 -14.98 -14.06
C ARG A 94 21.13 -16.00 -14.79
N SER A 95 20.31 -15.56 -15.76
CA SER A 95 19.32 -16.41 -16.44
C SER A 95 18.40 -17.15 -15.47
N ILE A 96 17.96 -16.47 -14.41
CA ILE A 96 17.03 -17.00 -13.40
C ILE A 96 15.63 -16.45 -13.71
N PRO A 97 14.59 -17.29 -13.72
CA PRO A 97 13.23 -16.84 -14.05
C PRO A 97 12.59 -16.05 -12.91
N LEU A 98 11.58 -15.24 -13.27
CA LEU A 98 10.63 -14.68 -12.33
C LEU A 98 9.79 -15.81 -11.71
N VAL A 99 9.64 -15.78 -10.39
CA VAL A 99 8.90 -16.78 -9.62
C VAL A 99 7.78 -16.17 -8.75
N SER A 100 6.82 -17.02 -8.36
CA SER A 100 5.78 -16.72 -7.37
C SER A 100 6.34 -16.48 -5.96
N LEU A 101 5.56 -15.85 -5.08
CA LEU A 101 6.00 -15.57 -3.70
C LEU A 101 5.89 -16.77 -2.76
N GLU A 102 4.82 -17.56 -2.86
CA GLU A 102 4.50 -18.62 -1.92
C GLU A 102 5.47 -19.80 -2.03
N THR A 103 5.64 -20.38 -3.22
CA THR A 103 6.48 -21.57 -3.41
C THR A 103 7.64 -21.40 -4.38
N LYS A 104 7.88 -20.17 -4.85
CA LYS A 104 9.00 -19.84 -5.76
C LYS A 104 8.96 -20.62 -7.08
N ARG A 105 7.75 -20.84 -7.59
CA ARG A 105 7.50 -21.52 -8.88
C ARG A 105 7.55 -20.54 -10.03
N LYS A 106 8.07 -20.99 -11.17
CA LYS A 106 8.18 -20.18 -12.38
C LYS A 106 6.77 -19.94 -12.93
N LEU A 107 6.53 -18.79 -13.54
CA LEU A 107 5.22 -18.49 -14.13
C LEU A 107 4.81 -19.53 -15.18
N ARG A 108 5.76 -20.03 -15.98
CA ARG A 108 5.52 -21.08 -16.97
C ARG A 108 5.02 -22.40 -16.38
N ASP A 109 5.28 -22.68 -15.11
CA ASP A 109 4.91 -23.95 -14.47
C ASP A 109 3.43 -24.01 -14.07
N PHE A 110 2.73 -22.87 -14.02
CA PHE A 110 1.31 -22.81 -13.66
C PHE A 110 0.41 -23.22 -14.83
N ASP A 111 -0.85 -23.58 -14.54
CA ASP A 111 -1.87 -23.76 -15.57
C ASP A 111 -2.36 -22.42 -16.11
N VAL A 112 -2.46 -21.42 -15.24
CA VAL A 112 -2.97 -20.08 -15.54
C VAL A 112 -2.07 -19.00 -14.94
N VAL A 113 -1.72 -17.99 -15.74
CA VAL A 113 -1.08 -16.74 -15.29
C VAL A 113 -2.08 -15.61 -15.51
N GLY A 114 -2.60 -15.04 -14.41
CA GLY A 114 -3.64 -14.02 -14.44
C GLY A 114 -3.15 -12.62 -14.11
N PHE A 115 -3.34 -11.67 -15.00
CA PHE A 115 -2.95 -10.26 -14.82
C PHE A 115 -4.14 -9.37 -14.43
N SER A 116 -3.92 -8.49 -13.45
CA SER A 116 -4.88 -7.44 -13.10
C SER A 116 -4.51 -6.11 -13.77
N LEU A 117 -5.23 -5.75 -14.83
CA LEU A 117 -5.02 -4.53 -15.62
C LEU A 117 -5.81 -3.36 -15.03
N GLN A 118 -5.10 -2.52 -14.26
CA GLN A 118 -5.70 -1.37 -13.58
C GLN A 118 -5.71 -0.10 -14.46
N PHE A 119 -4.65 0.09 -15.24
CA PHE A 119 -4.45 1.21 -16.17
C PHE A 119 -3.34 0.83 -17.17
N GLU A 120 -3.24 1.57 -18.26
CA GLU A 120 -2.56 1.19 -19.50
C GLU A 120 -1.04 1.30 -19.42
N LEU A 121 -0.49 2.18 -18.56
CA LEU A 121 0.96 2.35 -18.40
C LEU A 121 1.65 1.17 -17.73
N THR A 122 0.91 0.12 -17.37
CA THR A 122 1.43 -1.14 -16.84
C THR A 122 1.64 -2.21 -17.92
N TYR A 123 1.28 -1.95 -19.17
CA TYR A 123 1.34 -2.96 -20.24
C TYR A 123 2.76 -3.48 -20.49
N THR A 124 3.79 -2.63 -20.46
CA THR A 124 5.19 -3.06 -20.58
C THR A 124 5.61 -3.98 -19.43
N ASN A 125 5.04 -3.79 -18.24
CA ASN A 125 5.30 -4.67 -17.09
C ASN A 125 4.65 -6.05 -17.26
N VAL A 126 3.52 -6.16 -17.98
CA VAL A 126 2.96 -7.48 -18.36
C VAL A 126 3.96 -8.24 -19.22
N LEU A 127 4.53 -7.59 -20.25
CA LEU A 127 5.55 -8.18 -21.11
C LEU A 127 6.82 -8.54 -20.33
N LEU A 128 7.26 -7.68 -19.40
CA LEU A 128 8.36 -7.94 -18.48
C LEU A 128 8.17 -9.25 -17.70
N MET A 129 6.98 -9.43 -17.11
CA MET A 129 6.68 -10.60 -16.30
C MET A 129 6.55 -11.87 -17.15
N LEU A 130 5.97 -11.80 -18.36
CA LEU A 130 5.92 -12.93 -19.28
C LEU A 130 7.33 -13.36 -19.71
N ASP A 131 8.17 -12.42 -20.14
CA ASP A 131 9.56 -12.67 -20.57
C ASP A 131 10.37 -13.33 -19.45
N LEU A 132 10.48 -12.68 -18.29
CA LEU A 132 11.22 -13.22 -17.15
C LEU A 132 10.59 -14.50 -16.60
N GLY A 133 9.28 -14.66 -16.72
CA GLY A 133 8.54 -15.85 -16.31
C GLY A 133 8.72 -17.06 -17.23
N GLY A 134 9.39 -16.88 -18.38
CA GLY A 134 9.60 -17.92 -19.39
C GLY A 134 8.34 -18.25 -20.20
N VAL A 135 7.36 -17.35 -20.24
CA VAL A 135 6.11 -17.51 -21.00
C VAL A 135 6.24 -16.74 -22.33
N PRO A 136 5.95 -17.36 -23.50
CA PRO A 136 5.99 -16.65 -24.77
C PRO A 136 5.14 -15.37 -24.75
N LEU A 137 5.72 -14.27 -25.23
CA LEU A 137 5.09 -12.94 -25.20
C LEU A 137 3.77 -12.95 -25.95
N ARG A 138 3.77 -13.38 -27.22
CA ARG A 138 2.55 -13.42 -28.03
C ARG A 138 1.76 -14.69 -27.76
N SER A 139 0.44 -14.54 -27.71
CA SER A 139 -0.51 -15.65 -27.64
C SER A 139 -0.36 -16.61 -28.83
N SER A 140 0.01 -16.11 -30.01
CA SER A 140 0.27 -16.92 -31.21
C SER A 140 1.46 -17.88 -31.07
N ASP A 141 2.40 -17.56 -30.18
CA ASP A 141 3.66 -18.28 -30.04
C ASP A 141 3.59 -19.33 -28.91
N ARG A 142 2.44 -19.43 -28.22
CA ARG A 142 2.22 -20.36 -27.10
C ARG A 142 1.80 -21.73 -27.61
N GLY A 143 2.53 -22.74 -27.17
CA GLY A 143 2.24 -24.15 -27.46
C GLY A 143 1.14 -24.74 -26.58
N GLU A 144 0.94 -26.05 -26.74
CA GLU A 144 -0.06 -26.81 -25.97
C GLU A 144 0.25 -26.85 -24.46
N ASP A 145 1.55 -26.81 -24.10
CA ASP A 145 2.04 -26.90 -22.72
C ASP A 145 2.24 -25.55 -22.03
N ASP A 146 2.16 -24.44 -22.75
CA ASP A 146 2.30 -23.12 -22.14
C ASP A 146 1.04 -22.72 -21.36
N PRO A 147 1.17 -21.95 -20.27
CA PRO A 147 0.03 -21.52 -19.46
C PRO A 147 -1.02 -20.75 -20.28
N LEU A 148 -2.24 -20.71 -19.75
CA LEU A 148 -3.21 -19.71 -20.15
C LEU A 148 -2.79 -18.36 -19.57
N VAL A 149 -2.55 -17.36 -20.41
CA VAL A 149 -2.39 -15.98 -19.97
C VAL A 149 -3.74 -15.29 -20.03
N ILE A 150 -4.28 -14.96 -18.86
CA ILE A 150 -5.58 -14.32 -18.70
C ILE A 150 -5.42 -12.91 -18.14
N ALA A 151 -6.30 -11.99 -18.52
CA ALA A 151 -6.35 -10.65 -17.93
C ALA A 151 -7.76 -10.31 -17.41
N GLY A 152 -7.83 -9.42 -16.43
CA GLY A 152 -9.06 -8.83 -15.91
C GLY A 152 -8.80 -7.46 -15.27
N GLY A 153 -9.82 -6.84 -14.69
CA GLY A 153 -9.74 -5.49 -14.12
C GLY A 153 -10.40 -4.42 -15.00
N PRO A 154 -10.41 -3.14 -14.58
CA PRO A 154 -11.11 -2.07 -15.27
C PRO A 154 -10.75 -1.94 -16.77
N VAL A 155 -9.46 -2.09 -17.09
CA VAL A 155 -8.94 -1.90 -18.45
C VAL A 155 -9.21 -3.09 -19.37
N ALA A 156 -9.63 -4.23 -18.81
CA ALA A 156 -10.08 -5.38 -19.59
C ALA A 156 -11.26 -5.05 -20.53
N THR A 157 -11.97 -3.94 -20.28
CA THR A 157 -13.09 -3.45 -21.11
C THR A 157 -12.66 -2.86 -22.46
N HIS A 158 -11.37 -2.65 -22.68
CA HIS A 158 -10.80 -2.12 -23.94
C HIS A 158 -9.41 -2.74 -24.22
N PRO A 159 -9.34 -4.07 -24.40
CA PRO A 159 -8.07 -4.80 -24.34
C PRO A 159 -7.31 -4.85 -25.67
N GLU A 160 -7.81 -4.21 -26.73
CA GLU A 160 -7.28 -4.42 -28.09
C GLU A 160 -5.80 -4.06 -28.24
N ALA A 161 -5.33 -3.05 -27.51
CA ALA A 161 -3.92 -2.64 -27.52
C ALA A 161 -2.96 -3.64 -26.85
N VAL A 162 -3.47 -4.66 -26.15
CA VAL A 162 -2.70 -5.77 -25.57
C VAL A 162 -3.16 -7.15 -26.06
N SER A 163 -4.08 -7.19 -27.02
CA SER A 163 -4.73 -8.41 -27.50
C SER A 163 -3.77 -9.47 -28.03
N ALA A 164 -2.60 -9.07 -28.56
CA ALA A 164 -1.59 -10.01 -29.05
C ALA A 164 -0.91 -10.81 -27.92
N PHE A 165 -0.94 -10.32 -26.68
CA PHE A 165 -0.23 -10.89 -25.53
C PHE A 165 -1.12 -11.67 -24.57
N ILE A 166 -2.44 -11.54 -24.68
CA ILE A 166 -3.40 -12.14 -23.75
C ILE A 166 -4.24 -13.20 -24.48
N ASP A 167 -4.32 -14.40 -23.92
CA ASP A 167 -5.12 -15.49 -24.51
C ASP A 167 -6.62 -15.27 -24.28
N ALA A 168 -6.98 -14.85 -23.07
CA ALA A 168 -8.37 -14.63 -22.66
C ALA A 168 -8.49 -13.42 -21.72
N VAL A 169 -9.60 -12.69 -21.82
CA VAL A 169 -9.88 -11.49 -21.04
C VAL A 169 -11.23 -11.66 -20.35
N VAL A 170 -11.26 -11.58 -19.03
CA VAL A 170 -12.51 -11.57 -18.25
C VAL A 170 -13.02 -10.13 -18.19
N ILE A 171 -14.25 -9.93 -18.66
CA ILE A 171 -14.93 -8.64 -18.69
C ILE A 171 -15.86 -8.53 -17.49
N GLY A 172 -15.70 -7.47 -16.69
CA GLY A 172 -16.54 -7.21 -15.51
C GLY A 172 -15.99 -7.86 -14.25
N ASP A 173 -16.90 -8.38 -13.42
CA ASP A 173 -16.56 -8.97 -12.12
C ASP A 173 -15.90 -10.35 -12.28
N GLY A 174 -14.74 -10.52 -11.66
CA GLY A 174 -13.90 -11.70 -11.83
C GLY A 174 -14.20 -12.85 -10.86
N GLU A 175 -14.98 -12.60 -9.81
CA GLU A 175 -15.15 -13.52 -8.68
C GLU A 175 -15.68 -14.90 -9.10
N GLU A 176 -16.72 -14.95 -9.92
CA GLU A 176 -17.26 -16.22 -10.43
C GLU A 176 -16.35 -16.83 -11.52
N LYS A 177 -15.85 -15.99 -12.42
CA LYS A 177 -15.14 -16.44 -13.62
C LYS A 177 -13.73 -16.95 -13.33
N ALA A 178 -13.05 -16.45 -12.30
CA ALA A 178 -11.68 -16.84 -11.98
C ALA A 178 -11.55 -18.36 -11.75
N THR A 179 -12.34 -18.93 -10.85
CA THR A 179 -12.33 -20.38 -10.58
C THR A 179 -12.88 -21.17 -11.77
N GLN A 180 -13.94 -20.68 -12.41
CA GLN A 180 -14.56 -21.36 -13.55
C GLN A 180 -13.57 -21.52 -14.72
N VAL A 181 -12.86 -20.46 -15.08
CA VAL A 181 -11.87 -20.47 -16.17
C VAL A 181 -10.67 -21.36 -15.80
N ALA A 182 -10.14 -21.23 -14.59
CA ALA A 182 -8.97 -22.01 -14.16
C ALA A 182 -9.24 -23.53 -14.21
N LEU A 183 -10.36 -23.98 -13.64
CA LEU A 183 -10.73 -25.39 -13.66
C LEU A 183 -11.05 -25.90 -15.07
N THR A 184 -11.75 -25.09 -15.88
CA THR A 184 -12.09 -25.48 -17.26
C THR A 184 -10.82 -25.66 -18.10
N TRP A 185 -9.89 -24.71 -18.01
CA TRP A 185 -8.61 -24.79 -18.70
C TRP A 185 -7.80 -26.02 -18.30
N ALA A 186 -7.58 -26.22 -16.99
CA ALA A 186 -6.76 -27.31 -16.48
C ALA A 186 -7.35 -28.69 -16.83
N ARG A 187 -8.67 -28.86 -16.71
CA ARG A 187 -9.36 -30.13 -17.07
C ARG A 187 -9.24 -30.46 -18.55
N LEU A 188 -9.48 -29.49 -19.42
CA LEU A 188 -9.39 -29.72 -20.87
C LEU A 188 -7.94 -29.96 -21.30
N ARG A 189 -6.97 -29.27 -20.68
CA ARG A 189 -5.54 -29.52 -20.90
C ARG A 189 -5.18 -30.96 -20.51
N LYS A 190 -5.59 -31.41 -19.32
CA LYS A 190 -5.35 -32.78 -18.83
C LYS A 190 -6.02 -33.84 -19.72
N ALA A 191 -7.15 -33.52 -20.34
CA ALA A 191 -7.85 -34.37 -21.29
C ALA A 191 -7.20 -34.39 -22.70
N GLY A 192 -6.12 -33.64 -22.94
CA GLY A 192 -5.43 -33.59 -24.22
C GLY A 192 -6.17 -32.79 -25.30
N VAL A 193 -7.10 -31.91 -24.92
CA VAL A 193 -7.85 -31.08 -25.86
C VAL A 193 -6.92 -30.00 -26.47
N PRO A 194 -6.88 -29.83 -27.80
CA PRO A 194 -6.04 -28.82 -28.45
C PRO A 194 -6.27 -27.41 -27.92
N ARG A 195 -5.21 -26.60 -27.80
CA ARG A 195 -5.24 -25.24 -27.22
C ARG A 195 -6.36 -24.39 -27.79
N ARG A 196 -6.52 -24.40 -29.11
CA ARG A 196 -7.56 -23.65 -29.80
C ARG A 196 -8.96 -24.04 -29.34
N GLU A 197 -9.25 -25.32 -29.20
CA GLU A 197 -10.56 -25.81 -28.72
C GLU A 197 -10.79 -25.46 -27.26
N ARG A 198 -9.73 -25.47 -26.43
CA ARG A 198 -9.79 -24.98 -25.04
C ARG A 198 -10.19 -23.51 -25.00
N LEU A 199 -9.57 -22.67 -25.82
CA LEU A 199 -9.91 -21.24 -25.92
C LEU A 199 -11.35 -21.01 -26.37
N VAL A 200 -11.84 -21.80 -27.35
CA VAL A 200 -13.26 -21.76 -27.77
C VAL A 200 -14.18 -22.14 -26.62
N ALA A 201 -13.83 -23.15 -25.82
CA ALA A 201 -14.61 -23.55 -24.65
C ALA A 201 -14.65 -22.43 -23.60
N LEU A 202 -13.54 -21.73 -23.37
CA LEU A 202 -13.50 -20.57 -22.47
C LEU A 202 -14.39 -19.41 -22.97
N ALA A 203 -14.33 -19.08 -24.25
CA ALA A 203 -15.16 -18.02 -24.83
C ALA A 203 -16.67 -18.32 -24.71
N LYS A 204 -17.06 -19.59 -24.74
CA LYS A 204 -18.45 -20.04 -24.53
C LYS A 204 -18.94 -19.94 -23.09
N LEU A 205 -18.07 -19.69 -22.12
CA LEU A 205 -18.48 -19.46 -20.72
C LEU A 205 -19.23 -18.13 -20.53
N GLY A 206 -19.20 -17.24 -21.52
CA GLY A 206 -19.72 -15.87 -21.40
C GLY A 206 -18.80 -14.98 -20.55
N ALA A 207 -18.82 -13.67 -20.79
CA ALA A 207 -17.92 -12.69 -20.17
C ALA A 207 -16.41 -12.95 -20.32
N VAL A 208 -16.02 -13.91 -21.16
CA VAL A 208 -14.63 -14.22 -21.49
C VAL A 208 -14.42 -13.91 -22.96
N TYR A 209 -13.69 -12.84 -23.23
CA TYR A 209 -13.27 -12.47 -24.58
C TYR A 209 -11.94 -13.14 -24.92
N VAL A 210 -11.85 -13.79 -26.08
CA VAL A 210 -10.63 -14.46 -26.57
C VAL A 210 -10.24 -13.80 -27.89
N PRO A 211 -9.27 -12.86 -27.91
CA PRO A 211 -9.03 -12.00 -29.07
C PRO A 211 -8.73 -12.74 -30.38
N SER A 212 -8.04 -13.88 -30.29
CA SER A 212 -7.67 -14.73 -31.43
C SER A 212 -8.86 -15.39 -32.14
N LEU A 213 -10.05 -15.39 -31.53
CA LEU A 213 -11.27 -15.97 -32.10
C LEU A 213 -12.15 -14.94 -32.81
N TYR A 214 -11.68 -13.71 -32.99
CA TYR A 214 -12.43 -12.63 -33.63
C TYR A 214 -11.62 -11.98 -34.76
N ARG A 215 -12.27 -11.78 -35.91
CA ARG A 215 -11.71 -11.07 -37.06
C ARG A 215 -11.88 -9.57 -36.88
N THR A 216 -10.87 -8.82 -37.32
CA THR A 216 -10.89 -7.36 -37.36
C THR A 216 -11.10 -6.84 -38.77
N GLU A 217 -11.51 -5.58 -38.87
CA GLU A 217 -11.51 -4.78 -40.10
C GLU A 217 -11.06 -3.35 -39.79
N VAL A 218 -10.81 -2.54 -40.81
CA VAL A 218 -10.46 -1.13 -40.66
C VAL A 218 -11.73 -0.29 -40.79
N ASP A 219 -12.02 0.52 -39.77
CA ASP A 219 -13.09 1.50 -39.78
C ASP A 219 -12.80 2.58 -40.84
N PRO A 220 -13.73 2.88 -41.75
CA PRO A 220 -13.47 3.80 -42.86
C PRO A 220 -13.36 5.27 -42.44
N GLU A 221 -13.91 5.67 -41.29
CA GLU A 221 -13.90 7.06 -40.81
C GLU A 221 -12.64 7.38 -39.99
N THR A 222 -12.15 6.42 -39.21
CA THR A 222 -11.07 6.62 -38.24
C THR A 222 -9.81 5.84 -38.54
N SER A 223 -9.87 4.90 -39.48
CA SER A 223 -8.84 3.87 -39.71
C SER A 223 -8.58 2.94 -38.51
N PHE A 224 -9.45 2.93 -37.48
CA PHE A 224 -9.36 1.97 -36.37
C PHE A 224 -9.46 0.53 -36.82
N GLN A 225 -8.58 -0.33 -36.31
CA GLN A 225 -8.81 -1.76 -36.34
C GLN A 225 -9.88 -2.10 -35.32
N ILE A 226 -11.05 -2.51 -35.81
CA ILE A 226 -12.22 -2.83 -35.00
C ILE A 226 -12.57 -4.30 -35.12
N VAL A 227 -13.16 -4.86 -34.06
CA VAL A 227 -13.66 -6.24 -34.08
C VAL A 227 -14.93 -6.32 -34.93
N LYS A 228 -14.91 -7.16 -35.97
CA LYS A 228 -16.00 -7.32 -36.94
C LYS A 228 -16.92 -8.47 -36.62
N ALA A 229 -16.34 -9.66 -36.42
CA ALA A 229 -17.11 -10.90 -36.34
C ALA A 229 -16.33 -11.99 -35.59
N ALA A 230 -17.05 -12.83 -34.87
CA ALA A 230 -16.50 -14.10 -34.39
C ALA A 230 -16.07 -15.00 -35.57
N ILE A 231 -14.98 -15.73 -35.38
CA ILE A 231 -14.50 -16.74 -36.34
C ILE A 231 -15.33 -18.02 -36.21
N GLU A 232 -15.68 -18.39 -34.98
CA GLU A 232 -16.43 -19.59 -34.67
C GLU A 232 -17.92 -19.32 -34.47
N LYS A 233 -18.76 -20.26 -34.91
CA LYS A 233 -20.21 -20.15 -34.75
C LYS A 233 -20.60 -20.31 -33.28
N GLY A 234 -21.47 -19.42 -32.80
CA GLY A 234 -22.02 -19.47 -31.44
C GLY A 234 -21.15 -18.81 -30.37
N LEU A 235 -20.08 -18.09 -30.75
CA LEU A 235 -19.39 -17.19 -29.83
C LEU A 235 -20.15 -15.86 -29.68
N PRO A 236 -20.13 -15.25 -28.49
CA PRO A 236 -20.83 -14.00 -28.24
C PRO A 236 -20.19 -12.83 -28.99
N LEU A 237 -21.02 -11.98 -29.59
CA LEU A 237 -20.66 -10.66 -30.11
C LEU A 237 -21.94 -9.80 -30.07
N PRO A 238 -22.02 -8.76 -29.22
CA PRO A 238 -20.99 -8.29 -28.29
C PRO A 238 -20.69 -9.30 -27.16
N ILE A 239 -19.56 -9.10 -26.48
CA ILE A 239 -19.19 -9.85 -25.27
C ILE A 239 -19.80 -9.12 -24.08
N GLU A 240 -20.81 -9.73 -23.46
CA GLU A 240 -21.44 -9.22 -22.25
C GLU A 240 -20.53 -9.42 -21.03
N ARG A 241 -20.38 -8.39 -20.21
CA ARG A 241 -19.62 -8.47 -18.94
C ARG A 241 -20.29 -9.36 -17.89
N ALA A 242 -19.50 -9.89 -16.97
CA ALA A 242 -19.98 -10.53 -15.76
C ALA A 242 -20.36 -9.48 -14.70
N LEU A 243 -21.46 -9.75 -13.99
CA LEU A 243 -21.88 -9.02 -12.80
C LEU A 243 -22.21 -10.02 -11.70
N VAL A 244 -21.64 -9.81 -10.52
CA VAL A 244 -21.89 -10.68 -9.37
C VAL A 244 -22.75 -10.00 -8.29
N ASP A 245 -23.46 -10.81 -7.54
CA ASP A 245 -24.02 -10.39 -6.26
C ASP A 245 -22.88 -10.33 -5.22
N LEU A 246 -22.59 -9.13 -4.71
CA LEU A 246 -21.45 -8.91 -3.82
C LEU A 246 -21.61 -9.65 -2.49
N ASP A 247 -22.83 -9.94 -2.05
CA ASP A 247 -23.09 -10.63 -0.78
C ASP A 247 -22.78 -12.13 -0.87
N LYS A 248 -22.74 -12.70 -2.08
CA LYS A 248 -22.26 -14.08 -2.31
C LYS A 248 -20.73 -14.20 -2.26
N TYR A 249 -20.03 -13.08 -2.35
CA TYR A 249 -18.58 -13.00 -2.38
C TYR A 249 -18.08 -12.02 -1.31
N PRO A 250 -18.16 -12.41 -0.02
CA PRO A 250 -17.77 -11.53 1.09
C PRO A 250 -16.30 -11.11 0.95
N PHE A 251 -16.01 -9.87 1.38
CA PHE A 251 -14.67 -9.34 1.30
C PHE A 251 -13.70 -10.12 2.22
N PRO A 252 -12.46 -10.41 1.81
CA PRO A 252 -11.53 -11.18 2.62
C PRO A 252 -11.17 -10.48 3.94
N ALA A 253 -11.50 -11.11 5.08
CA ALA A 253 -11.03 -10.67 6.39
C ALA A 253 -9.55 -11.01 6.61
N VAL A 254 -9.12 -12.19 6.15
CA VAL A 254 -7.72 -12.63 6.20
C VAL A 254 -7.05 -12.32 4.87
N SER A 255 -5.90 -11.67 4.93
CA SER A 255 -5.04 -11.41 3.77
C SER A 255 -3.58 -11.42 4.23
N PRO A 256 -2.62 -11.71 3.33
CA PRO A 256 -1.20 -11.69 3.68
C PRO A 256 -0.77 -10.34 4.29
N THR A 257 -0.12 -10.37 5.46
CA THR A 257 0.38 -9.20 6.20
C THR A 257 1.72 -9.47 6.90
N GLY A 258 2.45 -8.41 7.24
CA GLY A 258 3.77 -8.51 7.88
C GLY A 258 4.95 -8.68 6.92
N GLY A 259 4.75 -8.37 5.65
CA GLY A 259 5.83 -8.13 4.68
C GLY A 259 6.27 -6.66 4.65
N PRO A 260 6.95 -6.22 3.58
CA PRO A 260 7.26 -4.79 3.37
C PRO A 260 6.02 -3.92 3.45
N GLU A 261 6.19 -2.67 3.89
CA GLU A 261 5.13 -1.67 3.88
C GLU A 261 4.48 -1.52 2.50
N ALA A 262 3.18 -1.81 2.44
CA ALA A 262 2.34 -1.52 1.28
C ALA A 262 2.04 -0.01 1.20
N ILE A 263 1.68 0.50 0.02
CA ILE A 263 1.29 1.91 -0.16
C ILE A 263 0.11 2.28 0.78
N PHE A 264 -0.84 1.37 0.94
CA PHE A 264 -1.91 1.48 1.93
C PHE A 264 -1.79 0.36 2.96
N ASP A 265 -0.85 0.53 3.90
CA ASP A 265 -0.57 -0.44 4.97
C ASP A 265 -1.60 -0.41 6.12
N ARG A 266 -2.86 -0.69 5.76
CA ARG A 266 -4.03 -0.67 6.64
C ARG A 266 -5.08 -1.68 6.17
N VAL A 267 -6.02 -2.05 7.03
CA VAL A 267 -7.19 -2.83 6.60
C VAL A 267 -8.02 -1.96 5.67
N SER A 268 -8.19 -2.35 4.41
CA SER A 268 -9.00 -1.61 3.44
C SER A 268 -10.09 -2.53 2.90
N ILE A 269 -11.36 -2.13 3.06
CA ILE A 269 -12.53 -2.96 2.70
C ILE A 269 -13.38 -2.22 1.68
N GLU A 270 -13.69 -2.88 0.56
CA GLU A 270 -14.65 -2.41 -0.44
C GLU A 270 -16.06 -2.51 0.15
N ILE A 271 -16.76 -1.38 0.30
CA ILE A 271 -18.13 -1.37 0.86
C ILE A 271 -19.22 -1.25 -0.21
N ALA A 272 -18.86 -0.85 -1.43
CA ALA A 272 -19.75 -0.78 -2.59
C ALA A 272 -18.95 -0.80 -3.89
N ARG A 273 -19.55 -1.32 -4.95
CA ARG A 273 -19.02 -1.33 -6.32
C ARG A 273 -19.93 -0.52 -7.24
N GLY A 274 -19.32 0.34 -8.06
CA GLY A 274 -20.04 1.30 -8.90
C GLY A 274 -20.24 2.66 -8.23
N CYS A 275 -20.79 3.61 -8.98
CA CYS A 275 -21.08 4.97 -8.51
C CYS A 275 -22.43 5.44 -9.05
N THR A 276 -23.23 6.11 -8.22
CA THR A 276 -24.56 6.64 -8.58
C THR A 276 -24.48 7.85 -9.50
N GLU A 277 -23.27 8.37 -9.67
CA GLU A 277 -22.99 9.66 -10.25
C GLU A 277 -22.62 9.51 -11.72
N GLY A 278 -23.02 10.49 -12.54
CA GLY A 278 -22.92 10.42 -14.00
C GLY A 278 -21.76 11.19 -14.59
N CYS A 279 -20.62 11.29 -13.90
CA CYS A 279 -19.48 12.10 -14.35
C CYS A 279 -18.99 11.64 -15.73
N ARG A 280 -18.97 12.56 -16.71
CA ARG A 280 -18.79 12.24 -18.14
C ARG A 280 -17.38 11.83 -18.56
N PHE A 281 -16.39 12.05 -17.69
CA PHE A 281 -15.02 11.61 -17.87
C PHE A 281 -14.72 10.27 -17.16
N CYS A 282 -15.59 9.81 -16.27
CA CYS A 282 -15.26 8.75 -15.32
C CYS A 282 -15.63 7.37 -15.87
N GLN A 283 -14.65 6.62 -16.38
CA GLN A 283 -14.85 5.25 -16.86
C GLN A 283 -15.41 4.33 -15.77
N ALA A 284 -14.85 4.36 -14.57
CA ALA A 284 -15.33 3.57 -13.44
C ALA A 284 -16.81 3.86 -13.10
N GLY A 285 -17.26 5.10 -13.30
CA GLY A 285 -18.66 5.50 -13.12
C GLY A 285 -19.62 4.92 -14.16
N MET A 286 -19.10 4.38 -15.27
CA MET A 286 -19.87 3.77 -16.35
C MET A 286 -19.76 2.24 -16.33
N ILE A 287 -18.54 1.70 -16.34
CA ILE A 287 -18.30 0.25 -16.50
C ILE A 287 -18.71 -0.60 -15.28
N TYR A 288 -18.92 0.02 -14.11
CA TYR A 288 -19.33 -0.68 -12.89
C TYR A 288 -20.80 -0.50 -12.53
N ARG A 289 -21.62 0.17 -13.37
CA ARG A 289 -23.07 0.28 -13.14
C ARG A 289 -23.72 -1.11 -13.16
N PRO A 290 -24.81 -1.40 -12.43
CA PRO A 290 -25.43 -0.57 -11.42
C PRO A 290 -24.59 -0.54 -10.14
N VAL A 291 -24.87 0.45 -9.27
CA VAL A 291 -24.25 0.50 -7.93
C VAL A 291 -24.77 -0.67 -7.10
N ARG A 292 -23.85 -1.39 -6.48
CA ARG A 292 -24.12 -2.52 -5.59
C ARG A 292 -23.40 -2.26 -4.28
N GLU A 293 -24.16 -2.15 -3.20
CA GLU A 293 -23.64 -1.95 -1.84
C GLU A 293 -23.53 -3.31 -1.15
N ARG A 294 -22.51 -3.50 -0.31
CA ARG A 294 -22.39 -4.71 0.52
C ARG A 294 -23.28 -4.63 1.74
N ASP A 295 -23.71 -5.77 2.23
CA ASP A 295 -24.41 -5.84 3.52
C ASP A 295 -23.59 -5.17 4.66
N PRO A 296 -24.15 -4.19 5.37
CA PRO A 296 -23.41 -3.41 6.36
C PRO A 296 -23.02 -4.22 7.61
N GLU A 297 -23.74 -5.29 7.96
CA GLU A 297 -23.32 -6.17 9.06
C GLU A 297 -22.16 -7.05 8.66
N GLN A 298 -22.17 -7.57 7.42
CA GLN A 298 -21.01 -8.27 6.88
C GLN A 298 -19.78 -7.36 6.85
N VAL A 299 -19.93 -6.09 6.45
CA VAL A 299 -18.84 -5.10 6.50
C VAL A 299 -18.32 -4.94 7.93
N VAL A 300 -19.19 -4.71 8.92
CA VAL A 300 -18.79 -4.56 10.32
C VAL A 300 -18.06 -5.81 10.82
N ASN A 301 -18.56 -7.01 10.53
CA ASN A 301 -17.95 -8.26 10.97
C ASN A 301 -16.57 -8.46 10.31
N THR A 302 -16.49 -8.23 9.01
CA THR A 302 -15.25 -8.33 8.23
C THR A 302 -14.19 -7.36 8.75
N VAL A 303 -14.55 -6.11 9.07
CA VAL A 303 -13.62 -5.13 9.66
C VAL A 303 -13.01 -5.66 10.96
N LEU A 304 -13.84 -6.17 11.87
CA LEU A 304 -13.37 -6.62 13.19
C LEU A 304 -12.50 -7.87 13.09
N GLU A 305 -12.89 -8.81 12.23
CA GLU A 305 -12.11 -10.00 11.96
C GLU A 305 -10.77 -9.64 11.30
N ALA A 306 -10.78 -8.75 10.31
CA ALA A 306 -9.57 -8.31 9.61
C ALA A 306 -8.58 -7.62 10.55
N VAL A 307 -9.05 -6.75 11.44
CA VAL A 307 -8.22 -6.10 12.46
C VAL A 307 -7.57 -7.13 13.38
N ARG A 308 -8.33 -8.12 13.84
CA ARG A 308 -7.83 -9.19 14.72
C ARG A 308 -6.83 -10.09 14.01
N ALA A 309 -7.12 -10.47 12.77
CA ALA A 309 -6.30 -11.38 11.98
C ALA A 309 -4.99 -10.73 11.49
N SER A 310 -5.05 -9.47 11.04
CA SER A 310 -3.86 -8.76 10.56
C SER A 310 -3.04 -8.11 11.67
N GLY A 311 -3.69 -7.70 12.76
CA GLY A 311 -3.07 -6.91 13.82
C GLY A 311 -2.91 -5.42 13.48
N ASN A 312 -3.46 -4.94 12.37
CA ASN A 312 -3.39 -3.52 11.98
C ASN A 312 -4.12 -2.60 12.97
N ASP A 313 -3.64 -1.36 13.06
CA ASP A 313 -4.20 -0.28 13.88
C ASP A 313 -4.87 0.84 13.07
N GLU A 314 -5.05 0.63 11.77
CA GLU A 314 -5.85 1.49 10.89
C GLU A 314 -6.80 0.66 10.00
N VAL A 315 -8.03 1.16 9.85
CA VAL A 315 -9.05 0.66 8.93
C VAL A 315 -9.47 1.77 7.95
N SER A 316 -9.68 1.44 6.68
CA SER A 316 -10.26 2.29 5.65
C SER A 316 -11.47 1.62 5.02
N LEU A 317 -12.60 2.33 4.99
CA LEU A 317 -13.73 1.97 4.14
C LEU A 317 -13.57 2.63 2.78
N THR A 318 -13.74 1.84 1.70
CA THR A 318 -13.42 2.29 0.34
C THR A 318 -14.58 1.97 -0.61
N ALA A 319 -14.96 2.95 -1.43
CA ALA A 319 -15.83 2.83 -2.59
C ALA A 319 -15.46 3.91 -3.62
N LEU A 320 -16.01 3.84 -4.84
CA LEU A 320 -15.85 4.92 -5.84
C LEU A 320 -16.44 6.24 -5.36
N SER A 321 -17.51 6.18 -4.56
CA SER A 321 -18.04 7.32 -3.83
C SER A 321 -18.59 6.89 -2.48
N THR A 322 -17.75 6.96 -1.45
CA THR A 322 -18.12 6.50 -0.10
C THR A 322 -19.26 7.32 0.51
N ALA A 323 -19.33 8.61 0.21
CA ALA A 323 -20.39 9.49 0.71
C ALA A 323 -21.77 9.17 0.09
N ASP A 324 -21.82 8.46 -1.04
CA ASP A 324 -23.05 8.06 -1.71
C ASP A 324 -23.51 6.64 -1.32
N VAL A 325 -22.82 5.97 -0.39
CA VAL A 325 -23.28 4.70 0.18
C VAL A 325 -24.45 4.99 1.12
N SER A 326 -25.58 4.31 0.88
CA SER A 326 -26.86 4.66 1.48
C SER A 326 -26.86 4.77 3.01
N CYS A 327 -26.12 3.89 3.68
CA CYS A 327 -26.06 3.79 5.13
C CYS A 327 -24.72 4.23 5.72
N ILE A 328 -23.96 5.08 5.02
CA ILE A 328 -22.58 5.42 5.39
C ILE A 328 -22.44 6.02 6.80
N SER A 329 -23.29 6.98 7.18
CA SER A 329 -23.23 7.62 8.50
C SER A 329 -23.43 6.63 9.65
N PRO A 330 -24.54 5.84 9.71
CA PRO A 330 -24.71 4.84 10.76
C PRO A 330 -23.69 3.70 10.69
N LEU A 331 -23.18 3.34 9.49
CA LEU A 331 -22.13 2.34 9.34
C LEU A 331 -20.82 2.81 9.98
N ILE A 332 -20.37 4.02 9.64
CA ILE A 332 -19.17 4.64 10.22
C ILE A 332 -19.28 4.72 11.73
N LYS A 333 -20.42 5.17 12.27
CA LYS A 333 -20.64 5.22 13.72
C LYS A 333 -20.52 3.84 14.36
N LYS A 334 -21.22 2.82 13.83
CA LYS A 334 -21.18 1.44 14.36
C LYS A 334 -19.77 0.85 14.30
N VAL A 335 -19.01 1.10 13.23
CA VAL A 335 -17.61 0.66 13.10
C VAL A 335 -16.71 1.42 14.07
N ALA A 336 -16.79 2.76 14.11
CA ALA A 336 -15.99 3.61 14.99
C ALA A 336 -16.18 3.24 16.47
N ASP A 337 -17.41 3.04 16.93
CA ASP A 337 -17.71 2.66 18.31
C ASP A 337 -17.10 1.30 18.69
N LYS A 338 -17.02 0.36 17.74
CA LYS A 338 -16.36 -0.93 17.96
C LYS A 338 -14.84 -0.81 17.91
N LEU A 339 -14.28 -0.07 16.94
CA LEU A 339 -12.84 0.12 16.77
C LEU A 339 -12.20 0.97 17.89
N ALA A 340 -12.94 1.94 18.43
CA ALA A 340 -12.48 2.77 19.55
C ALA A 340 -12.12 1.92 20.78
N LYS A 341 -12.85 0.82 21.02
CA LYS A 341 -12.57 -0.14 22.11
C LYS A 341 -11.27 -0.92 21.90
N GLU A 342 -10.80 -1.02 20.66
CA GLU A 342 -9.57 -1.70 20.26
C GLU A 342 -8.43 -0.71 19.95
N ARG A 343 -8.67 0.60 20.12
CA ARG A 343 -7.74 1.70 19.80
C ARG A 343 -7.25 1.67 18.35
N VAL A 344 -8.13 1.27 17.44
CA VAL A 344 -7.86 1.23 16.00
C VAL A 344 -8.38 2.52 15.39
N SER A 345 -7.52 3.20 14.64
CA SER A 345 -7.89 4.38 13.88
C SER A 345 -8.72 4.00 12.65
N MET A 346 -9.55 4.92 12.18
CA MET A 346 -10.33 4.72 10.98
C MET A 346 -10.16 5.93 10.06
N SER A 347 -9.91 5.66 8.79
CA SER A 347 -9.96 6.63 7.72
C SER A 347 -11.09 6.27 6.75
N VAL A 348 -11.52 7.23 5.96
CA VAL A 348 -12.53 7.00 4.93
C VAL A 348 -12.00 7.56 3.63
N SER A 349 -11.85 6.69 2.64
CA SER A 349 -11.31 7.04 1.33
C SER A 349 -12.42 7.65 0.46
N SER A 350 -12.05 8.55 -0.48
CA SER A 350 -12.96 9.09 -1.50
C SER A 350 -14.25 9.73 -0.95
N LEU A 351 -14.13 10.50 0.14
CA LEU A 351 -15.23 11.28 0.69
C LEU A 351 -15.56 12.45 -0.26
N ARG A 352 -16.64 12.33 -1.04
CA ARG A 352 -17.31 13.51 -1.62
C ARG A 352 -17.94 14.28 -0.49
N ALA A 353 -17.19 15.16 0.15
CA ALA A 353 -17.60 15.65 1.45
C ALA A 353 -18.75 16.69 1.43
N TYR A 354 -19.29 16.99 0.23
CA TYR A 354 -20.47 17.83 -0.01
C TYR A 354 -21.79 17.24 0.51
N GLY A 355 -21.76 16.00 1.02
CA GLY A 355 -22.90 15.32 1.62
C GLY A 355 -22.67 14.80 3.04
N LEU A 356 -21.58 15.19 3.71
CA LEU A 356 -21.35 14.71 5.09
C LEU A 356 -22.23 15.49 6.06
N GLU A 357 -23.04 14.76 6.80
CA GLU A 357 -23.75 15.31 7.94
C GLU A 357 -22.74 15.83 8.98
N PRO A 358 -23.07 16.92 9.71
CA PRO A 358 -22.30 17.43 10.85
C PRO A 358 -21.69 16.34 11.76
N ASP A 359 -22.51 15.36 12.12
CA ASP A 359 -22.13 14.28 13.03
C ASP A 359 -21.03 13.38 12.46
N LEU A 360 -21.04 13.15 11.14
CA LEU A 360 -20.01 12.37 10.47
C LEU A 360 -18.66 13.11 10.48
N LEU A 361 -18.66 14.43 10.32
CA LEU A 361 -17.44 15.22 10.50
C LEU A 361 -16.94 15.14 11.95
N ASP A 362 -17.82 15.14 12.94
CA ASP A 362 -17.44 15.02 14.35
C ASP A 362 -16.85 13.63 14.67
N GLU A 363 -17.42 12.56 14.11
CA GLU A 363 -16.84 11.22 14.20
C GLU A 363 -15.48 11.12 13.47
N LEU A 364 -15.35 11.71 12.27
CA LEU A 364 -14.07 11.79 11.55
C LEU A 364 -12.99 12.55 12.33
N LYS A 365 -13.39 13.54 13.14
CA LYS A 365 -12.49 14.24 14.06
C LYS A 365 -12.07 13.37 15.24
N ARG A 366 -12.97 12.53 15.79
CA ARG A 366 -12.63 11.57 16.86
C ARG A 366 -11.54 10.58 16.41
N VAL A 367 -11.55 10.20 15.13
CA VAL A 367 -10.53 9.34 14.51
C VAL A 367 -9.34 10.11 13.90
N ARG A 368 -9.27 11.43 14.11
CA ARG A 368 -8.10 12.31 13.88
C ARG A 368 -7.58 12.35 12.44
N ALA A 369 -8.46 12.43 11.45
CA ALA A 369 -8.06 12.74 10.08
C ALA A 369 -7.33 14.10 10.00
N THR A 370 -6.10 14.13 9.46
CA THR A 370 -5.22 15.33 9.43
C THR A 370 -5.55 16.35 8.34
N GLY A 371 -6.47 16.02 7.43
CA GLY A 371 -6.94 16.90 6.37
C GLY A 371 -7.99 16.18 5.51
N LEU A 372 -8.92 16.94 4.94
CA LEU A 372 -9.97 16.41 4.08
C LEU A 372 -9.67 16.76 2.62
N THR A 373 -9.84 15.78 1.75
CA THR A 373 -9.61 15.91 0.31
C THR A 373 -10.93 15.87 -0.45
N PHE A 374 -11.06 16.77 -1.41
CA PHE A 374 -12.27 17.03 -2.17
C PHE A 374 -11.96 17.01 -3.64
N ALA A 375 -12.93 16.64 -4.45
CA ALA A 375 -12.76 16.51 -5.88
C ALA A 375 -13.88 17.28 -6.59
N PRO A 376 -13.80 18.63 -6.66
CA PRO A 376 -14.70 19.45 -7.48
C PRO A 376 -14.49 19.23 -8.99
N GLU A 377 -13.33 18.72 -9.40
CA GLU A 377 -12.89 18.39 -10.77
C GLU A 377 -12.72 19.58 -11.71
N ALA A 378 -13.58 20.59 -11.59
CA ALA A 378 -13.55 21.80 -12.39
C ALA A 378 -13.72 23.06 -11.54
N GLY A 379 -13.08 24.14 -11.97
CA GLY A 379 -13.04 25.42 -11.24
C GLY A 379 -14.35 26.21 -11.25
N THR A 380 -15.04 26.26 -12.39
CA THR A 380 -16.28 27.04 -12.57
C THR A 380 -17.52 26.15 -12.51
N GLN A 381 -18.68 26.76 -12.23
CA GLN A 381 -19.95 26.03 -12.25
C GLN A 381 -20.25 25.48 -13.64
N ARG A 382 -20.00 26.29 -14.69
CA ARG A 382 -20.18 25.87 -16.09
C ARG A 382 -19.41 24.58 -16.38
N MET A 383 -18.11 24.52 -16.04
CA MET A 383 -17.34 23.31 -16.31
C MET A 383 -17.73 22.12 -15.42
N ARG A 384 -18.19 22.36 -14.18
CA ARG A 384 -18.83 21.29 -13.38
C ARG A 384 -20.07 20.74 -14.08
N ASP A 385 -20.87 21.59 -14.73
CA ASP A 385 -22.05 21.17 -15.48
C ASP A 385 -21.69 20.38 -16.75
N VAL A 386 -20.62 20.80 -17.46
CA VAL A 386 -20.07 20.09 -18.62
C VAL A 386 -19.63 18.68 -18.25
N VAL A 387 -18.84 18.52 -17.19
CA VAL A 387 -18.36 17.20 -16.77
C VAL A 387 -19.40 16.38 -16.01
N ASN A 388 -20.59 16.95 -15.78
CA ASN A 388 -21.68 16.38 -14.99
C ASN A 388 -21.27 16.06 -13.54
N LYS A 389 -20.61 17.02 -12.89
CA LYS A 389 -20.36 16.99 -11.45
C LYS A 389 -21.51 17.74 -10.77
N ASN A 390 -22.45 16.98 -10.21
CA ASN A 390 -23.63 17.51 -9.51
C ASN A 390 -23.25 18.12 -8.15
N VAL A 391 -22.46 19.19 -8.13
CA VAL A 391 -22.09 19.94 -6.92
C VAL A 391 -22.04 21.43 -7.27
N THR A 392 -22.81 22.24 -6.56
CA THR A 392 -22.82 23.70 -6.76
C THR A 392 -21.72 24.40 -5.99
N GLU A 393 -21.33 25.59 -6.43
CA GLU A 393 -20.31 26.39 -5.73
C GLU A 393 -20.69 26.69 -4.28
N GLU A 394 -21.96 26.98 -4.02
CA GLU A 394 -22.48 27.24 -2.68
C GLU A 394 -22.27 26.04 -1.77
N GLN A 395 -22.58 24.83 -2.26
CA GLN A 395 -22.36 23.59 -1.52
C GLN A 395 -20.88 23.34 -1.21
N LEU A 396 -19.97 23.71 -2.13
CA LEU A 396 -18.52 23.64 -1.90
C LEU A 396 -18.11 24.53 -0.73
N LEU A 397 -18.59 25.77 -0.73
CA LEU A 397 -18.24 26.78 0.27
C LEU A 397 -18.87 26.49 1.64
N GLU A 398 -20.13 26.04 1.68
CA GLU A 398 -20.77 25.56 2.90
C GLU A 398 -20.00 24.39 3.52
N THR A 399 -19.53 23.47 2.68
CA THR A 399 -18.74 22.33 3.16
C THR A 399 -17.40 22.79 3.74
N ALA A 400 -16.73 23.73 3.08
CA ALA A 400 -15.51 24.34 3.61
C ALA A 400 -15.77 25.02 4.97
N GLU A 401 -16.89 25.74 5.12
CA GLU A 401 -17.30 26.35 6.38
C GLU A 401 -17.48 25.30 7.49
N ARG A 402 -18.22 24.21 7.21
CA ARG A 402 -18.44 23.10 8.14
C ARG A 402 -17.13 22.45 8.61
N ILE A 403 -16.12 22.39 7.74
CA ILE A 403 -14.82 21.80 8.04
C ILE A 403 -13.97 22.75 8.85
N PHE A 404 -13.78 23.98 8.39
CA PHE A 404 -12.91 24.92 9.08
C PHE A 404 -13.45 25.30 10.46
N SER A 405 -14.79 25.39 10.62
CA SER A 405 -15.44 25.62 11.92
C SER A 405 -15.17 24.50 12.93
N ARG A 406 -14.92 23.27 12.46
CA ARG A 406 -14.64 22.09 13.30
C ARG A 406 -13.18 21.93 13.70
N GLY A 407 -12.30 22.82 13.28
CA GLY A 407 -10.92 22.84 13.76
C GLY A 407 -9.87 22.43 12.72
N TRP A 408 -10.25 21.91 11.56
CA TRP A 408 -9.31 21.73 10.45
C TRP A 408 -8.79 23.09 9.95
N ASP A 409 -7.56 23.10 9.48
CA ASP A 409 -6.85 24.26 8.92
C ASP A 409 -6.37 24.03 7.49
N ARG A 410 -6.44 22.77 7.02
CA ARG A 410 -5.97 22.33 5.70
C ARG A 410 -7.06 21.60 4.94
N MET A 411 -7.21 21.95 3.66
CA MET A 411 -8.12 21.30 2.72
C MET A 411 -7.40 21.06 1.39
N LYS A 412 -7.65 19.92 0.74
CA LYS A 412 -7.10 19.61 -0.59
C LYS A 412 -8.22 19.51 -1.62
N LEU A 413 -8.07 20.16 -2.76
CA LEU A 413 -9.00 20.13 -3.89
C LEU A 413 -8.32 19.45 -5.08
N TYR A 414 -8.96 18.46 -5.69
CA TYR A 414 -8.58 17.85 -6.96
C TYR A 414 -9.34 18.50 -8.10
N SER A 415 -8.61 18.82 -9.16
CA SER A 415 -9.16 19.37 -10.39
C SER A 415 -8.40 18.79 -11.58
N MET A 416 -8.96 18.98 -12.77
CA MET A 416 -8.33 18.61 -14.02
C MET A 416 -8.44 19.73 -15.04
N ILE A 417 -7.50 19.72 -15.97
CA ILE A 417 -7.47 20.59 -17.16
C ILE A 417 -7.49 19.71 -18.42
N GLY A 418 -7.81 20.32 -19.56
CA GLY A 418 -7.97 19.62 -20.84
C GLY A 418 -9.34 18.98 -21.01
N LEU A 419 -10.34 19.52 -20.32
CA LEU A 419 -11.73 19.07 -20.45
C LEU A 419 -12.37 19.61 -21.75
N PRO A 420 -13.35 18.89 -22.34
CA PRO A 420 -14.05 19.39 -23.51
C PRO A 420 -14.74 20.73 -23.25
N THR A 421 -14.68 21.66 -24.22
CA THR A 421 -15.24 23.03 -24.12
C THR A 421 -14.60 23.93 -23.05
N GLU A 422 -13.48 23.53 -22.45
CA GLU A 422 -12.79 24.32 -21.42
C GLU A 422 -12.20 25.63 -21.99
N GLU A 423 -12.47 26.74 -21.31
CA GLU A 423 -11.94 28.06 -21.64
C GLU A 423 -10.90 28.51 -20.59
N ASP A 424 -10.07 29.50 -20.91
CA ASP A 424 -9.05 30.03 -20.00
C ASP A 424 -9.64 30.51 -18.66
N ALA A 425 -10.86 31.07 -18.68
CA ALA A 425 -11.58 31.48 -17.48
C ALA A 425 -11.91 30.29 -16.55
N ASP A 426 -12.12 29.10 -17.09
CA ASP A 426 -12.35 27.90 -16.29
C ASP A 426 -11.06 27.38 -15.67
N VAL A 427 -9.96 27.47 -16.42
CA VAL A 427 -8.62 27.13 -15.95
C VAL A 427 -8.22 28.04 -14.80
N THR A 428 -8.31 29.37 -14.95
CA THR A 428 -8.03 30.29 -13.84
C THR A 428 -9.00 30.08 -12.68
N GLY A 429 -10.27 29.77 -12.99
CA GLY A 429 -11.31 29.44 -12.03
C GLY A 429 -10.95 28.32 -11.05
N ILE A 430 -10.06 27.39 -11.43
CA ILE A 430 -9.56 26.31 -10.54
C ILE A 430 -8.82 26.91 -9.34
N VAL A 431 -7.91 27.86 -9.58
CA VAL A 431 -7.17 28.54 -8.51
C VAL A 431 -8.11 29.45 -7.73
N GLU A 432 -8.95 30.21 -8.42
CA GLU A 432 -9.88 31.15 -7.78
C GLU A 432 -10.88 30.46 -6.85
N MET A 433 -11.36 29.26 -7.21
CA MET A 433 -12.15 28.42 -6.31
C MET A 433 -11.37 28.13 -5.02
N GLY A 434 -10.11 27.72 -5.12
CA GLY A 434 -9.24 27.52 -3.95
C GLY A 434 -9.09 28.77 -3.10
N VAL A 435 -9.02 29.96 -3.72
CA VAL A 435 -8.98 31.26 -3.04
C VAL A 435 -10.28 31.52 -2.28
N ARG A 436 -11.44 31.29 -2.93
CA ARG A 436 -12.76 31.46 -2.30
C ARG A 436 -12.92 30.50 -1.11
N THR A 437 -12.54 29.23 -1.27
CA THR A 437 -12.50 28.24 -0.18
C THR A 437 -11.61 28.69 0.99
N ALA A 438 -10.39 29.15 0.73
CA ALA A 438 -9.50 29.66 1.78
C ALA A 438 -10.07 30.94 2.44
N GLY A 439 -10.82 31.73 1.68
CA GLY A 439 -11.55 32.91 2.17
C GLY A 439 -12.60 32.57 3.22
N VAL A 440 -13.34 31.47 3.06
CA VAL A 440 -14.34 30.99 4.04
C VAL A 440 -13.69 30.76 5.40
N GLY A 441 -12.57 30.03 5.45
CA GLY A 441 -11.85 29.77 6.69
C GLY A 441 -11.37 31.06 7.38
N ARG A 442 -10.95 32.07 6.61
CA ARG A 442 -10.56 33.38 7.18
C ARG A 442 -11.74 34.15 7.76
N LYS A 443 -12.91 34.13 7.09
CA LYS A 443 -14.14 34.80 7.57
C LYS A 443 -14.58 34.27 8.93
N ILE A 444 -14.37 32.98 9.21
CA ILE A 444 -14.67 32.37 10.51
C ILE A 444 -13.54 32.53 11.56
N GLY A 445 -12.57 33.43 11.32
CA GLY A 445 -11.54 33.80 12.29
C GLY A 445 -10.28 32.92 12.31
N LYS A 446 -10.12 31.97 11.36
CA LYS A 446 -8.90 31.14 11.29
C LYS A 446 -7.74 31.91 10.62
N LYS A 447 -6.63 32.04 11.34
CA LYS A 447 -5.43 32.75 10.86
C LYS A 447 -4.58 31.95 9.85
N ASN A 448 -4.53 30.61 9.99
CA ASN A 448 -3.60 29.75 9.25
C ASN A 448 -4.33 28.75 8.33
N VAL A 449 -5.20 29.24 7.45
CA VAL A 449 -5.91 28.37 6.49
C VAL A 449 -5.07 28.15 5.25
N GLU A 450 -4.90 26.89 4.87
CA GLU A 450 -4.19 26.48 3.67
C GLU A 450 -5.08 25.58 2.79
N VAL A 451 -5.22 25.95 1.52
CA VAL A 451 -5.92 25.13 0.52
C VAL A 451 -4.90 24.66 -0.52
N THR A 452 -4.77 23.35 -0.70
CA THR A 452 -3.94 22.79 -1.78
C THR A 452 -4.83 22.43 -2.97
N VAL A 453 -4.57 23.01 -4.13
CA VAL A 453 -5.23 22.67 -5.40
C VAL A 453 -4.28 21.79 -6.21
N SER A 454 -4.72 20.58 -6.52
CA SER A 454 -3.94 19.56 -7.22
C SER A 454 -4.59 19.30 -8.57
N VAL A 455 -3.87 19.58 -9.65
CA VAL A 455 -4.40 19.61 -11.02
C VAL A 455 -3.76 18.51 -11.86
N SER A 456 -4.60 17.67 -12.44
CA SER A 456 -4.24 16.58 -13.36
C SER A 456 -4.66 16.90 -14.80
N THR A 457 -4.16 16.14 -15.77
CA THR A 457 -4.53 16.27 -17.18
C THR A 457 -5.65 15.28 -17.50
N HIS A 458 -6.69 15.72 -18.19
CA HIS A 458 -7.76 14.84 -18.63
C HIS A 458 -7.27 13.88 -19.72
N VAL A 459 -7.53 12.58 -19.53
CA VAL A 459 -7.33 11.53 -20.53
C VAL A 459 -8.70 11.01 -20.97
N PRO A 460 -9.07 11.13 -22.26
CA PRO A 460 -10.29 10.51 -22.79
C PRO A 460 -10.22 8.98 -22.64
N LYS A 461 -11.20 8.40 -21.95
CA LYS A 461 -11.26 6.95 -21.71
C LYS A 461 -12.40 6.28 -22.48
N PRO A 462 -12.21 5.04 -22.96
CA PRO A 462 -13.29 4.19 -23.48
C PRO A 462 -14.46 4.08 -22.51
N HIS A 463 -15.65 3.85 -23.06
CA HIS A 463 -16.90 3.68 -22.30
C HIS A 463 -17.27 4.91 -21.47
N THR A 464 -16.86 6.10 -21.91
CA THR A 464 -17.25 7.38 -21.31
C THR A 464 -17.90 8.30 -22.35
N PRO A 465 -18.78 9.23 -21.93
CA PRO A 465 -19.27 10.25 -22.85
C PRO A 465 -18.17 11.10 -23.49
N PHE A 466 -16.97 11.19 -22.89
CA PHE A 466 -15.83 11.90 -23.46
C PHE A 466 -14.88 11.02 -24.30
N GLN A 467 -15.22 9.76 -24.58
CA GLN A 467 -14.38 8.88 -25.40
C GLN A 467 -14.07 9.46 -26.81
N TRP A 468 -14.98 10.29 -27.33
CA TRP A 468 -14.85 10.96 -28.63
C TRP A 468 -14.09 12.29 -28.60
N ALA A 469 -13.84 12.86 -27.42
CA ALA A 469 -13.19 14.16 -27.31
C ALA A 469 -11.69 14.06 -27.63
N ALA A 470 -11.13 15.11 -28.20
CA ALA A 470 -9.68 15.24 -28.30
C ALA A 470 -9.06 15.37 -26.90
N MET A 471 -7.85 14.85 -26.76
CA MET A 471 -6.96 15.15 -25.64
C MET A 471 -6.15 16.40 -25.99
N ASP A 472 -5.95 17.29 -25.02
CA ASP A 472 -5.08 18.45 -25.21
C ASP A 472 -3.65 18.02 -25.56
N THR A 473 -3.01 18.79 -26.45
CA THR A 473 -1.59 18.59 -26.77
C THR A 473 -0.71 18.98 -25.59
N LEU A 474 0.51 18.43 -25.52
CA LEU A 474 1.48 18.80 -24.47
C LEU A 474 1.72 20.31 -24.38
N GLY A 475 1.78 21.00 -25.52
CA GLY A 475 1.94 22.46 -25.55
C GLY A 475 0.75 23.20 -24.93
N GLU A 476 -0.47 22.73 -25.17
CA GLU A 476 -1.67 23.32 -24.61
C GLU A 476 -1.80 23.05 -23.10
N VAL A 477 -1.46 21.83 -22.66
CA VAL A 477 -1.39 21.50 -21.23
C VAL A 477 -0.37 22.39 -20.53
N ALA A 478 0.83 22.56 -21.11
CA ALA A 478 1.86 23.44 -20.56
C ALA A 478 1.37 24.89 -20.44
N ARG A 479 0.70 25.42 -21.48
CA ARG A 479 0.11 26.77 -21.47
C ARG A 479 -0.91 26.94 -20.34
N LYS A 480 -1.81 25.97 -20.17
CA LYS A 480 -2.82 25.98 -19.10
C LYS A 480 -2.19 25.85 -17.71
N GLN A 481 -1.15 25.03 -17.55
CA GLN A 481 -0.39 24.95 -16.31
C GLN A 481 0.31 26.27 -15.97
N ASP A 482 0.88 26.96 -16.97
CA ASP A 482 1.48 28.28 -16.77
C ASP A 482 0.44 29.32 -16.38
N LEU A 483 -0.75 29.27 -16.98
CA LEU A 483 -1.87 30.11 -16.57
C LEU A 483 -2.23 29.90 -15.09
N LEU A 484 -2.33 28.65 -14.62
CA LEU A 484 -2.54 28.33 -13.20
C LEU A 484 -1.41 28.88 -12.31
N ARG A 485 -0.14 28.75 -12.73
CA ARG A 485 1.04 29.27 -12.00
C ARG A 485 1.01 30.80 -11.91
N GLN A 486 0.62 31.48 -12.97
CA GLN A 486 0.49 32.93 -13.01
C GLN A 486 -0.63 33.40 -12.07
N THR A 487 -1.76 32.70 -12.04
CA THR A 487 -2.89 33.02 -11.16
C THR A 487 -2.56 32.78 -9.69
N VAL A 488 -1.97 31.63 -9.32
CA VAL A 488 -1.71 31.29 -7.91
C VAL A 488 -0.63 32.17 -7.27
N LYS A 489 0.26 32.78 -8.06
CA LYS A 489 1.34 33.66 -7.58
C LYS A 489 0.83 34.79 -6.66
N TYR A 490 -0.39 35.27 -6.88
CA TYR A 490 -0.99 36.35 -6.10
C TYR A 490 -1.68 35.86 -4.81
N HIS A 491 -1.69 34.56 -4.53
CA HIS A 491 -2.49 33.95 -3.46
C HIS A 491 -1.67 33.04 -2.53
N ARG A 492 -1.05 33.63 -1.50
CA ARG A 492 -0.16 32.91 -0.55
C ARG A 492 -0.82 31.76 0.23
N ASN A 493 -2.14 31.74 0.35
CA ASN A 493 -2.88 30.73 1.12
C ASN A 493 -3.36 29.56 0.25
N VAL A 494 -3.05 29.57 -1.04
CA VAL A 494 -3.36 28.50 -1.97
C VAL A 494 -2.05 27.89 -2.49
N LYS A 495 -1.90 26.57 -2.35
CA LYS A 495 -0.78 25.82 -2.91
C LYS A 495 -1.21 25.09 -4.17
N LEU A 496 -0.55 25.35 -5.29
CA LEU A 496 -0.79 24.62 -6.53
C LEU A 496 0.16 23.42 -6.63
N LYS A 497 -0.39 22.26 -7.00
CA LYS A 497 0.35 21.08 -7.45
C LYS A 497 -0.13 20.70 -8.84
N THR A 498 0.80 20.51 -9.77
CA THR A 498 0.54 20.07 -11.15
C THR A 498 1.34 18.81 -11.43
N HIS A 499 0.84 17.96 -12.32
CA HIS A 499 1.50 16.73 -12.75
C HIS A 499 2.08 16.89 -14.16
N GLY A 500 3.14 16.13 -14.48
CA GLY A 500 3.62 16.00 -15.86
C GLY A 500 2.53 15.39 -16.75
N ALA A 501 2.49 15.80 -18.01
CA ALA A 501 1.47 15.35 -18.98
C ALA A 501 2.00 14.27 -19.95
N GLU A 502 3.32 14.03 -19.91
CA GLU A 502 4.05 13.08 -20.73
C GLU A 502 3.48 11.66 -20.61
N ALA A 503 3.32 11.18 -19.38
CA ALA A 503 2.70 9.88 -19.10
C ALA A 503 1.24 9.83 -19.57
N SER A 504 0.49 10.93 -19.40
CA SER A 504 -0.92 11.02 -19.79
C SER A 504 -1.12 10.88 -21.30
N VAL A 505 -0.19 11.38 -22.13
CA VAL A 505 -0.26 11.21 -23.59
C VAL A 505 -0.14 9.74 -23.98
N LEU A 506 0.84 9.04 -23.38
CA LEU A 506 1.02 7.61 -23.61
C LEU A 506 -0.23 6.83 -23.13
N GLU A 507 -0.76 7.20 -21.97
CA GLU A 507 -1.99 6.63 -21.43
C GLU A 507 -3.18 6.85 -22.38
N GLY A 508 -3.35 8.05 -22.94
CA GLY A 508 -4.42 8.36 -23.89
C GLY A 508 -4.34 7.56 -25.19
N ILE A 509 -3.12 7.34 -25.71
CA ILE A 509 -2.89 6.52 -26.90
C ILE A 509 -3.31 5.07 -26.64
N PHE A 510 -2.84 4.46 -25.54
CA PHE A 510 -3.12 3.06 -25.23
C PHE A 510 -4.54 2.83 -24.71
N ALA A 511 -5.15 3.80 -24.04
CA ALA A 511 -6.55 3.74 -23.61
C ALA A 511 -7.49 3.65 -24.81
N ARG A 512 -7.25 4.46 -25.85
CA ARG A 512 -8.03 4.43 -27.09
C ARG A 512 -7.41 3.55 -28.18
N GLY A 513 -6.48 2.69 -27.80
CA GLY A 513 -5.67 1.89 -28.70
C GLY A 513 -6.40 0.74 -29.37
N ASP A 514 -5.93 0.35 -30.54
CA ASP A 514 -6.36 -0.86 -31.26
C ASP A 514 -5.22 -1.88 -31.37
N ARG A 515 -5.45 -3.00 -32.08
CA ARG A 515 -4.45 -4.07 -32.21
C ARG A 515 -3.15 -3.64 -32.90
N SER A 516 -3.16 -2.56 -33.67
CA SER A 516 -1.94 -2.07 -34.32
C SER A 516 -0.88 -1.59 -33.32
N LEU A 517 -1.29 -1.21 -32.11
CA LEU A 517 -0.37 -0.82 -31.04
C LEU A 517 0.34 -1.99 -30.37
N CYS A 518 -0.06 -3.24 -30.61
CA CYS A 518 0.62 -4.40 -30.03
C CYS A 518 2.09 -4.45 -30.49
N ASP A 519 2.36 -4.20 -31.77
CA ASP A 519 3.72 -4.23 -32.31
C ASP A 519 4.58 -3.09 -31.74
N VAL A 520 3.98 -1.89 -31.59
CA VAL A 520 4.60 -0.73 -30.94
C VAL A 520 4.98 -1.04 -29.50
N LEU A 521 4.05 -1.61 -28.73
CA LEU A 521 4.25 -1.98 -27.33
C LEU A 521 5.40 -2.98 -27.17
N GLU A 522 5.43 -4.03 -28.00
CA GLU A 522 6.51 -5.03 -27.97
C GLU A 522 7.87 -4.41 -28.33
N ARG A 523 7.91 -3.52 -29.33
CA ARG A 523 9.14 -2.81 -29.72
C ARG A 523 9.64 -1.91 -28.61
N ALA A 524 8.77 -1.10 -28.01
CA ALA A 524 9.11 -0.23 -26.90
C ALA A 524 9.65 -1.06 -25.72
N TYR A 525 8.97 -2.14 -25.36
CA TYR A 525 9.41 -3.08 -24.33
C TYR A 525 10.81 -3.65 -24.62
N ARG A 526 11.04 -4.18 -25.84
CA ARG A 526 12.35 -4.72 -26.25
C ARG A 526 13.47 -3.68 -26.24
N ASN A 527 13.14 -2.41 -26.47
CA ASN A 527 14.06 -1.29 -26.38
C ASN A 527 14.22 -0.74 -24.95
N GLY A 528 13.56 -1.38 -23.97
CA GLY A 528 13.69 -1.07 -22.56
C GLY A 528 12.61 -0.15 -22.00
N ALA A 529 11.41 -0.06 -22.58
CA ALA A 529 10.28 0.55 -21.86
C ALA A 529 9.77 -0.41 -20.76
N ARG A 530 9.63 0.09 -19.53
CA ARG A 530 9.07 -0.59 -18.36
C ARG A 530 8.85 0.41 -17.23
N PHE A 531 7.85 0.17 -16.40
CA PHE A 531 7.41 1.08 -15.33
C PHE A 531 7.06 2.48 -15.85
N ASP A 532 6.32 2.57 -16.96
CA ASP A 532 5.99 3.84 -17.62
C ASP A 532 5.10 4.78 -16.78
N SER A 533 4.50 4.27 -15.70
CA SER A 533 3.76 5.05 -14.71
C SER A 533 4.66 5.80 -13.70
N TRP A 534 5.96 5.50 -13.65
CA TRP A 534 6.90 6.12 -12.73
C TRP A 534 7.68 7.23 -13.46
N ASP A 535 7.53 8.47 -12.99
CA ASP A 535 8.11 9.65 -13.66
C ASP A 535 9.63 9.54 -13.90
N ASP A 536 10.37 8.91 -12.99
CA ASP A 536 11.83 8.69 -13.09
C ASP A 536 12.23 7.51 -13.99
N ARG A 537 11.23 6.80 -14.53
CA ARG A 537 11.39 5.61 -15.38
C ARG A 537 10.79 5.77 -16.76
N LEU A 538 9.85 6.69 -16.96
CA LEU A 538 9.25 6.96 -18.26
C LEU A 538 10.33 7.35 -19.29
N ARG A 539 10.38 6.58 -20.40
CA ARG A 539 11.35 6.77 -21.50
C ARG A 539 10.62 7.11 -22.79
N LEU A 540 10.16 8.36 -22.89
CA LEU A 540 9.44 8.82 -24.09
C LEU A 540 10.28 8.68 -25.37
N ASP A 541 11.59 8.83 -25.29
CA ASP A 541 12.49 8.64 -26.44
C ASP A 541 12.38 7.23 -27.05
N VAL A 542 12.21 6.20 -26.19
CA VAL A 542 12.00 4.81 -26.62
C VAL A 542 10.63 4.64 -27.27
N TRP A 543 9.60 5.29 -26.72
CA TRP A 543 8.26 5.27 -27.29
C TRP A 543 8.17 5.99 -28.64
N GLU A 544 8.78 7.16 -28.78
CA GLU A 544 8.85 7.91 -30.04
C GLU A 544 9.54 7.10 -31.14
N GLU A 545 10.63 6.38 -30.80
CA GLU A 545 11.27 5.46 -31.74
C GLU A 545 10.32 4.35 -32.18
N ALA A 546 9.60 3.71 -31.25
CA ALA A 546 8.70 2.63 -31.57
C ALA A 546 7.52 3.09 -32.46
N PHE A 547 6.93 4.26 -32.16
CA PHE A 547 5.89 4.85 -33.00
C PHE A 547 6.42 5.18 -34.40
N THR A 548 7.62 5.75 -34.50
CA THR A 548 8.25 6.10 -35.78
C THR A 548 8.56 4.85 -36.61
N HIS A 549 9.06 3.78 -35.98
CA HIS A 549 9.40 2.52 -36.63
C HIS A 549 8.20 1.91 -37.37
N PHE A 550 7.02 1.93 -36.75
CA PHE A 550 5.79 1.41 -37.36
C PHE A 550 4.99 2.45 -38.14
N GLY A 551 5.47 3.69 -38.24
CA GLY A 551 4.73 4.78 -38.89
C GLY A 551 3.38 5.07 -38.23
N THR A 552 3.28 4.89 -36.91
CA THR A 552 2.04 5.05 -36.16
C THR A 552 1.67 6.53 -36.04
N ASP A 553 0.58 6.93 -36.68
CA ASP A 553 0.00 8.26 -36.47
C ASP A 553 -0.72 8.33 -35.12
N ARG A 554 -0.08 8.99 -34.16
CA ARG A 554 -0.58 9.17 -32.78
C ARG A 554 -1.80 10.10 -32.72
N THR A 555 -1.92 11.02 -33.67
CA THR A 555 -3.02 12.01 -33.68
C THR A 555 -4.37 11.31 -33.82
N ARG A 556 -4.39 10.15 -34.47
CA ARG A 556 -5.55 9.27 -34.56
C ARG A 556 -6.10 8.80 -33.21
N PHE A 557 -5.23 8.54 -32.23
CA PHE A 557 -5.63 8.10 -30.89
C PHE A 557 -5.83 9.26 -29.92
N LEU A 558 -5.33 10.46 -30.24
CA LEU A 558 -5.38 11.64 -29.36
C LEU A 558 -6.40 12.68 -29.81
N GLY A 559 -6.76 12.71 -31.09
CA GLY A 559 -7.70 13.66 -31.67
C GLY A 559 -9.17 13.37 -31.35
N THR A 560 -10.04 14.20 -31.93
CA THR A 560 -11.50 14.03 -31.87
C THR A 560 -11.90 12.85 -32.76
N ILE A 561 -12.72 11.96 -32.22
CA ILE A 561 -13.25 10.79 -32.95
C ILE A 561 -14.70 11.11 -33.38
N PRO A 562 -15.11 10.84 -34.63
CA PRO A 562 -16.51 10.96 -35.04
C PRO A 562 -17.42 10.11 -34.16
N VAL A 563 -18.56 10.66 -33.72
CA VAL A 563 -19.53 9.94 -32.87
C VAL A 563 -20.19 8.76 -33.62
N THR A 564 -20.13 8.77 -34.95
CA THR A 564 -20.61 7.72 -35.87
C THR A 564 -19.61 6.58 -36.06
N ALA A 565 -18.34 6.80 -35.72
CA ALA A 565 -17.30 5.81 -35.95
C ALA A 565 -17.47 4.59 -35.05
N ARG A 566 -17.12 3.42 -35.58
CA ARG A 566 -16.97 2.21 -34.78
C ARG A 566 -15.63 2.24 -34.05
N LEU A 567 -15.64 1.85 -32.79
CA LEU A 567 -14.49 1.95 -31.89
C LEU A 567 -13.89 0.57 -31.60
N PRO A 568 -12.58 0.49 -31.29
CA PRO A 568 -11.91 -0.77 -30.97
C PRO A 568 -12.59 -1.56 -29.82
N TRP A 569 -13.24 -0.87 -28.89
CA TRP A 569 -13.90 -1.46 -27.71
C TRP A 569 -15.42 -1.70 -27.87
N ASP A 570 -16.03 -1.39 -29.01
CA ASP A 570 -17.49 -1.54 -29.22
C ASP A 570 -17.98 -2.99 -29.14
N HIS A 571 -17.09 -3.95 -29.30
CA HIS A 571 -17.41 -5.37 -29.18
C HIS A 571 -17.62 -5.83 -27.74
N ILE A 572 -17.34 -4.97 -26.75
CA ILE A 572 -17.52 -5.25 -25.32
C ILE A 572 -18.77 -4.52 -24.82
N ASP A 573 -19.76 -5.28 -24.34
CA ASP A 573 -20.96 -4.72 -23.73
C ASP A 573 -20.78 -4.53 -22.22
N VAL A 574 -20.67 -3.26 -21.82
CA VAL A 574 -20.58 -2.83 -20.42
C VAL A 574 -21.96 -2.55 -19.80
N GLY A 575 -23.05 -3.00 -20.43
CA GLY A 575 -24.43 -2.91 -19.98
C GLY A 575 -25.10 -1.55 -20.19
N LEU A 576 -24.56 -0.70 -21.06
CA LEU A 576 -25.14 0.61 -21.38
C LEU A 576 -25.95 0.53 -22.66
N GLU A 577 -27.12 1.19 -22.69
CA GLU A 577 -27.93 1.29 -23.90
C GLU A 577 -27.17 2.01 -25.01
N GLU A 578 -27.36 1.54 -26.24
CA GLU A 578 -26.87 2.22 -27.44
C GLU A 578 -27.30 3.70 -27.47
N GLY A 579 -26.34 4.56 -27.81
CA GLY A 579 -26.58 6.00 -27.88
C GLY A 579 -26.60 6.75 -26.55
N PHE A 580 -26.68 6.08 -25.38
CA PHE A 580 -26.65 6.75 -24.07
C PHE A 580 -25.43 7.68 -23.91
N LEU A 581 -24.23 7.16 -24.17
CA LEU A 581 -22.99 7.93 -24.08
C LEU A 581 -23.01 9.15 -25.02
N ALA A 582 -23.54 8.99 -26.24
CA ALA A 582 -23.66 10.07 -27.21
C ALA A 582 -24.70 11.13 -26.80
N ARG A 583 -25.80 10.74 -26.12
CA ARG A 583 -26.76 11.68 -25.53
C ARG A 583 -26.07 12.53 -24.45
N GLU A 584 -25.30 11.90 -23.58
CA GLU A 584 -24.55 12.62 -22.53
C GLU A 584 -23.46 13.52 -23.09
N TYR A 585 -22.75 13.09 -24.13
CA TYR A 585 -21.78 13.93 -24.82
C TYR A 585 -22.43 15.20 -25.38
N ARG A 586 -23.57 15.09 -26.07
CA ARG A 586 -24.32 16.25 -26.58
C ARG A 586 -24.79 17.19 -25.47
N LYS A 587 -25.24 16.64 -24.33
CA LYS A 587 -25.60 17.46 -23.17
C LYS A 587 -24.39 18.21 -22.61
N ALA A 588 -23.21 17.58 -22.58
CA ALA A 588 -21.97 18.24 -22.15
C ALA A 588 -21.65 19.47 -23.01
N LEU A 589 -21.73 19.33 -24.33
CA LEU A 589 -21.51 20.43 -25.29
C LEU A 589 -22.52 21.58 -25.14
N GLN A 590 -23.64 21.35 -24.44
CA GLN A 590 -24.69 22.33 -24.16
C GLN A 590 -24.68 22.81 -22.70
N ASN A 591 -23.65 22.49 -21.92
CA ASN A 591 -23.56 22.78 -20.48
C ASN A 591 -24.77 22.23 -19.67
N ARG A 592 -25.38 21.13 -20.11
CA ARG A 592 -26.58 20.56 -19.46
C ARG A 592 -26.20 19.47 -18.47
N LEU A 593 -26.68 19.60 -17.24
CA LEU A 593 -26.55 18.58 -16.20
C LEU A 593 -27.40 17.34 -16.48
N SER A 594 -27.06 16.25 -15.82
CA SER A 594 -27.93 15.10 -15.66
C SER A 594 -27.91 14.61 -14.21
N PRO A 595 -29.10 14.35 -13.64
CA PRO A 595 -29.23 14.11 -12.21
C PRO A 595 -28.60 12.77 -11.81
N PRO A 596 -28.12 12.64 -10.56
CA PRO A 596 -27.55 11.39 -10.07
C PRO A 596 -28.62 10.31 -9.95
N CYS A 597 -28.30 9.07 -10.36
CA CYS A 597 -29.23 7.95 -10.25
C CYS A 597 -29.34 7.44 -8.82
N GLY A 598 -30.42 6.73 -8.52
CA GLY A 598 -30.59 6.07 -7.22
C GLY A 598 -30.89 7.01 -6.07
N LYS A 599 -30.82 8.33 -6.20
CA LYS A 599 -31.18 9.27 -5.12
C LYS A 599 -32.66 9.66 -5.20
N VAL A 600 -33.25 10.07 -4.08
CA VAL A 600 -34.61 10.62 -4.12
C VAL A 600 -34.59 11.93 -4.91
N ALA A 601 -35.58 12.16 -5.77
CA ALA A 601 -35.62 13.38 -6.58
C ALA A 601 -35.54 14.66 -5.72
N GLY A 602 -34.60 15.54 -6.05
CA GLY A 602 -34.33 16.79 -5.31
C GLY A 602 -33.51 16.60 -4.03
N THR A 603 -33.01 15.39 -3.74
CA THR A 603 -32.10 15.14 -2.62
C THR A 603 -30.66 14.99 -3.09
N PHE A 604 -29.75 15.50 -2.26
CA PHE A 604 -28.32 15.42 -2.50
C PHE A 604 -27.67 14.21 -1.82
N VAL A 605 -28.19 13.84 -0.65
CA VAL A 605 -27.71 12.75 0.22
C VAL A 605 -28.80 11.71 0.43
N HIS A 606 -28.39 10.48 0.77
CA HIS A 606 -29.30 9.43 1.20
C HIS A 606 -29.82 9.70 2.62
N HIS A 607 -31.03 9.22 2.90
CA HIS A 607 -31.58 9.22 4.27
C HIS A 607 -30.73 8.34 5.17
N THR A 608 -30.40 8.83 6.37
CA THR A 608 -29.49 8.16 7.31
C THR A 608 -30.22 7.40 8.42
N ASN A 609 -31.56 7.34 8.39
CA ASN A 609 -32.40 6.64 9.35
C ASN A 609 -33.69 6.08 8.72
N VAL A 610 -34.27 5.08 9.39
CA VAL A 610 -35.45 4.34 8.91
C VAL A 610 -36.70 5.22 8.84
N GLU A 611 -36.96 6.07 9.86
CA GLU A 611 -38.14 6.94 9.90
C GLU A 611 -38.23 7.84 8.66
N ASP A 612 -37.16 8.57 8.34
CA ASP A 612 -37.11 9.47 7.19
C ASP A 612 -37.15 8.70 5.85
N ALA A 613 -36.41 7.59 5.77
CA ALA A 613 -36.34 6.77 4.56
C ALA A 613 -37.69 6.13 4.20
N VAL A 614 -38.48 5.72 5.20
CA VAL A 614 -39.82 5.15 5.02
C VAL A 614 -40.86 6.26 4.81
N ALA A 615 -40.72 7.42 5.46
CA ALA A 615 -41.66 8.53 5.27
C ALA A 615 -41.59 9.13 3.86
N ASP A 616 -40.41 9.15 3.23
CA ASP A 616 -40.22 9.75 1.91
C ASP A 616 -40.66 8.83 0.77
N GLN A 617 -41.88 9.06 0.26
CA GLN A 617 -42.48 8.26 -0.81
C GLN A 617 -42.09 8.72 -2.24
N ARG A 618 -41.31 9.79 -2.40
CA ARG A 618 -40.90 10.30 -3.73
C ARG A 618 -40.08 9.26 -4.50
N ARG A 619 -40.17 9.24 -5.84
CA ARG A 619 -39.43 8.25 -6.65
C ARG A 619 -37.92 8.49 -6.62
N LEU A 620 -37.16 7.40 -6.72
CA LEU A 620 -35.72 7.46 -6.98
C LEU A 620 -35.48 7.90 -8.43
N VAL A 621 -34.45 8.71 -8.65
CA VAL A 621 -34.03 9.17 -9.97
C VAL A 621 -33.41 8.02 -10.75
N CYS A 622 -33.82 7.83 -12.00
CA CYS A 622 -33.15 6.96 -12.95
C CYS A 622 -32.41 7.82 -13.99
N TYR A 623 -31.17 7.42 -14.32
CA TYR A 623 -30.37 8.10 -15.34
C TYR A 623 -30.65 7.58 -16.75
N ASP A 624 -31.55 6.61 -16.89
CA ASP A 624 -32.02 6.06 -18.16
C ASP A 624 -30.88 5.63 -19.09
N CYS A 625 -29.93 4.89 -18.49
CA CYS A 625 -28.71 4.41 -19.13
C CYS A 625 -28.82 3.00 -19.71
N GLY A 626 -30.00 2.36 -19.65
CA GLY A 626 -30.24 1.01 -20.16
C GLY A 626 -30.03 -0.15 -19.20
N VAL A 627 -29.33 0.06 -18.08
CA VAL A 627 -28.96 -1.01 -17.11
C VAL A 627 -30.18 -1.71 -16.47
N ALA A 628 -31.39 -1.16 -16.61
CA ALA A 628 -32.65 -1.72 -16.11
C ALA A 628 -32.66 -2.04 -14.60
N CYS A 629 -32.13 -1.11 -13.78
CA CYS A 629 -32.10 -1.26 -12.32
C CYS A 629 -33.51 -1.40 -11.71
N ASP A 630 -33.68 -2.31 -10.75
CA ASP A 630 -34.88 -2.35 -9.90
C ASP A 630 -34.77 -1.30 -8.77
N MET A 631 -35.41 -0.15 -8.99
CA MET A 631 -35.41 0.96 -8.04
C MET A 631 -36.27 0.66 -6.79
N THR A 632 -37.22 -0.26 -6.87
CA THR A 632 -38.05 -0.68 -5.73
C THR A 632 -37.24 -1.56 -4.79
N GLN A 633 -36.54 -2.55 -5.35
CA GLN A 633 -35.58 -3.38 -4.62
C GLN A 633 -34.50 -2.51 -3.96
N MET A 634 -33.87 -1.60 -4.73
CA MET A 634 -32.85 -0.68 -4.20
C MET A 634 -33.38 0.16 -3.03
N ARG A 635 -34.63 0.61 -3.07
CA ARG A 635 -35.25 1.32 -1.92
C ARG A 635 -35.41 0.38 -0.72
N GLY A 636 -35.93 -0.83 -0.93
CA GLY A 636 -36.14 -1.83 0.12
C GLY A 636 -34.84 -2.19 0.84
N GLU A 637 -33.80 -2.54 0.08
CA GLU A 637 -32.48 -2.91 0.59
C GLU A 637 -31.87 -1.84 1.49
N ARG A 638 -31.97 -0.56 1.08
CA ARG A 638 -31.44 0.55 1.88
C ARG A 638 -32.15 0.72 3.21
N VAL A 639 -33.47 0.56 3.24
CA VAL A 639 -34.23 0.58 4.49
C VAL A 639 -33.81 -0.59 5.38
N ASP A 640 -33.60 -1.76 4.79
CA ASP A 640 -33.14 -2.94 5.53
C ASP A 640 -31.72 -2.77 6.07
N PHE A 641 -30.81 -2.15 5.32
CA PHE A 641 -29.47 -1.79 5.79
C PHE A 641 -29.50 -0.85 6.98
N LEU A 642 -30.36 0.17 6.96
CA LEU A 642 -30.55 1.08 8.09
C LEU A 642 -31.11 0.34 9.33
N ARG A 643 -32.06 -0.60 9.14
CA ARG A 643 -32.59 -1.44 10.23
C ARG A 643 -31.51 -2.33 10.84
N LYS A 644 -30.68 -2.99 10.03
CA LYS A 644 -29.55 -3.82 10.49
C LYS A 644 -28.51 -3.01 11.28
N LEU A 645 -28.36 -1.74 10.95
CA LEU A 645 -27.50 -0.82 11.71
C LEU A 645 -28.16 -0.27 12.98
N GLY A 646 -29.45 -0.55 13.21
CA GLY A 646 -30.21 0.01 14.33
C GLY A 646 -30.49 1.51 14.19
N ALA A 647 -30.39 2.05 12.98
CA ALA A 647 -30.54 3.48 12.68
C ALA A 647 -32.02 3.87 12.56
N ASN A 648 -32.81 3.62 13.61
CA ASN A 648 -34.27 3.81 13.56
C ASN A 648 -34.66 5.29 13.49
N LYS A 649 -33.97 6.13 14.25
CA LYS A 649 -34.22 7.57 14.37
C LYS A 649 -33.04 8.36 13.85
N ARG A 650 -33.29 9.62 13.49
CA ARG A 650 -32.23 10.56 13.15
C ARG A 650 -31.22 10.66 14.30
N LEU A 651 -29.94 10.67 13.94
CA LEU A 651 -28.88 10.92 14.92
C LEU A 651 -29.09 12.32 15.53
N PRO A 652 -28.98 12.46 16.87
CA PRO A 652 -29.12 13.77 17.49
C PRO A 652 -27.97 14.67 17.04
N LEU A 653 -28.30 15.82 16.45
CA LEU A 653 -27.31 16.84 16.10
C LEU A 653 -26.58 17.27 17.38
N ILE A 654 -25.25 17.27 17.34
CA ILE A 654 -24.41 17.72 18.48
C ILE A 654 -24.58 19.23 18.77
N THR A 655 -25.46 19.94 18.07
CA THR A 655 -25.76 21.37 18.31
C THR A 655 -26.77 21.63 19.43
N ASP A 656 -27.69 20.71 19.72
CA ASP A 656 -28.82 21.06 20.60
C ASP A 656 -28.58 20.72 22.09
N ALA A 657 -27.50 20.00 22.41
CA ALA A 657 -27.19 19.61 23.79
C ALA A 657 -25.96 20.32 24.40
N VAL A 658 -25.12 20.99 23.61
CA VAL A 658 -23.86 21.60 24.11
C VAL A 658 -23.97 23.12 24.28
N VAL A 659 -25.01 23.76 23.77
CA VAL A 659 -25.28 25.20 24.05
C VAL A 659 -26.11 25.40 25.33
N ALA A 660 -26.78 24.37 25.83
CA ALA A 660 -27.69 24.49 26.99
C ALA A 660 -27.15 23.95 28.33
N ALA A 661 -25.93 23.42 28.40
CA ALA A 661 -25.37 22.89 29.65
C ALA A 661 -23.85 23.01 29.76
N ALA A 662 -23.33 24.22 29.58
CA ALA A 662 -22.05 24.60 30.16
C ALA A 662 -22.32 25.80 31.09
N PRO A 663 -22.09 25.69 32.41
CA PRO A 663 -22.21 26.85 33.28
C PRO A 663 -21.16 27.88 32.84
N VAL A 664 -21.65 29.08 32.53
CA VAL A 664 -20.83 30.28 32.37
C VAL A 664 -20.17 30.52 33.72
N VAL A 665 -18.87 30.24 33.83
CA VAL A 665 -18.08 30.71 34.95
C VAL A 665 -17.57 32.09 34.55
N GLU A 666 -18.30 33.12 34.97
CA GLU A 666 -17.82 34.49 34.98
C GLU A 666 -16.57 34.55 35.88
N ALA A 667 -15.51 35.18 35.38
CA ALA A 667 -14.31 35.45 36.16
C ALA A 667 -14.63 36.46 37.26
N PRO A 668 -14.41 36.16 38.55
CA PRO A 668 -14.46 37.18 39.58
C PRO A 668 -13.21 38.04 39.51
N VAL A 669 -13.43 39.35 39.57
CA VAL A 669 -12.43 40.39 39.74
C VAL A 669 -12.00 40.37 41.21
N ASP A 670 -10.69 40.31 41.48
CA ASP A 670 -10.14 40.43 42.81
C ASP A 670 -10.34 41.86 43.33
N ASP A 671 -10.97 42.01 44.51
CA ASP A 671 -10.69 43.10 45.44
C ASP A 671 -11.00 42.65 46.89
N GLU A 672 -9.96 42.78 47.72
CA GLU A 672 -9.93 42.99 49.18
C GLU A 672 -10.45 41.92 50.19
N ALA A 673 -9.46 41.35 50.90
CA ALA A 673 -9.28 41.29 52.36
C ALA A 673 -10.17 40.43 53.31
N GLU A 674 -9.44 39.64 54.14
CA GLU A 674 -9.79 39.04 55.46
C GLU A 674 -10.81 37.87 55.50
N ALA A 675 -10.76 36.84 56.36
CA ALA A 675 -9.77 36.24 57.26
C ALA A 675 -10.34 34.88 57.77
N ILE A 676 -9.47 33.85 57.87
CA ILE A 676 -9.46 32.72 58.84
C ILE A 676 -10.57 31.63 58.77
N GLU A 677 -10.19 30.37 58.46
CA GLU A 677 -10.05 29.29 59.47
C GLU A 677 -9.23 28.10 58.94
N GLN A 678 -8.34 27.57 59.79
CA GLN A 678 -7.28 26.61 59.47
C GLN A 678 -7.77 25.16 59.40
N ALA A 679 -7.46 24.46 58.31
CA ALA A 679 -7.57 23.00 58.19
C ALA A 679 -6.22 22.30 58.50
N PRO A 680 -6.21 21.02 58.95
CA PRO A 680 -5.07 20.40 59.59
C PRO A 680 -3.91 20.04 58.64
N ALA A 681 -2.72 19.90 59.24
CA ALA A 681 -1.41 19.76 58.62
C ALA A 681 -1.30 18.62 57.56
N PRO A 682 -0.43 18.79 56.54
CA PRO A 682 -0.33 17.88 55.41
C PRO A 682 0.36 16.56 55.80
N VAL A 683 -0.32 15.45 55.51
CA VAL A 683 0.33 14.14 55.38
C VAL A 683 1.37 14.25 54.26
N LYS A 684 2.62 13.89 54.57
CA LYS A 684 3.76 13.89 53.63
C LYS A 684 3.37 13.16 52.34
N LYS A 685 3.22 13.91 51.26
CA LYS A 685 3.04 13.37 49.90
C LYS A 685 4.25 12.51 49.55
N ALA A 686 4.02 11.25 49.19
CA ALA A 686 4.99 10.46 48.46
C ALA A 686 5.35 11.19 47.14
N PRO A 687 6.60 11.06 46.64
CA PRO A 687 7.01 11.75 45.42
C PRO A 687 6.18 11.26 44.23
N PRO A 688 5.87 12.12 43.25
CA PRO A 688 4.99 11.78 42.13
C PRO A 688 5.70 10.79 41.17
N MET A 689 5.10 9.62 40.92
CA MET A 689 5.45 8.80 39.76
C MET A 689 5.05 9.55 38.48
N LYS A 690 6.01 10.23 37.84
CA LYS A 690 5.84 10.76 36.48
C LYS A 690 6.02 9.63 35.47
N GLY A 691 4.93 9.09 34.94
CA GLY A 691 4.96 8.13 33.83
C GLY A 691 3.58 7.87 33.22
N ARG A 692 3.52 7.67 31.90
CA ARG A 692 2.33 7.15 31.18
C ARG A 692 1.99 5.79 31.82
N GLY A 693 0.82 5.63 32.45
CA GLY A 693 0.47 4.40 33.18
C GLY A 693 0.65 3.09 32.38
N GLY A 694 0.62 1.93 33.04
CA GLY A 694 0.84 0.61 32.44
C GLY A 694 2.17 -0.05 32.86
N PHE A 695 2.41 -1.28 32.39
CA PHE A 695 3.48 -2.17 32.83
C PHE A 695 4.51 -2.38 31.71
N LEU A 696 5.78 -2.17 32.00
CA LEU A 696 6.86 -2.22 31.00
C LEU A 696 7.45 -3.63 30.96
N TYR A 697 7.50 -4.25 29.79
CA TYR A 697 8.09 -5.56 29.57
C TYR A 697 9.29 -5.45 28.65
N ARG A 698 10.38 -6.13 28.97
CA ARG A 698 11.47 -6.37 28.03
C ARG A 698 11.22 -7.68 27.31
N VAL A 699 11.08 -7.63 26.00
CA VAL A 699 10.96 -8.82 25.14
C VAL A 699 12.27 -9.08 24.40
N ARG A 700 12.62 -10.36 24.29
CA ARG A 700 13.77 -10.87 23.54
C ARG A 700 13.28 -11.62 22.31
N PHE A 701 13.82 -11.33 21.14
CA PHE A 701 13.43 -11.99 19.89
C PHE A 701 14.60 -12.22 18.93
N GLU A 702 14.38 -13.06 17.93
CA GLU A 702 15.29 -13.37 16.83
C GLU A 702 14.69 -12.85 15.52
N LYS A 703 15.57 -12.47 14.59
CA LYS A 703 15.25 -12.00 13.25
C LYS A 703 16.11 -12.76 12.22
N THR A 704 15.54 -13.80 11.62
CA THR A 704 16.24 -14.73 10.70
C THR A 704 15.49 -14.89 9.38
N GLY A 705 16.10 -15.53 8.38
CA GLY A 705 15.46 -15.78 7.08
C GLY A 705 14.90 -14.51 6.42
N ALA A 706 13.63 -14.54 6.01
CA ALA A 706 12.97 -13.42 5.32
C ALA A 706 12.93 -12.15 6.18
N MET A 707 12.78 -12.28 7.49
CA MET A 707 12.79 -11.14 8.41
C MET A 707 14.15 -10.42 8.46
N ALA A 708 15.27 -11.10 8.13
CA ALA A 708 16.58 -10.45 7.97
C ALA A 708 16.57 -9.39 6.86
N LEU A 709 15.74 -9.59 5.83
CA LEU A 709 15.58 -8.75 4.64
C LEU A 709 14.50 -7.67 4.81
N LEU A 710 13.84 -7.60 5.97
CA LEU A 710 12.94 -6.50 6.34
C LEU A 710 13.71 -5.38 7.05
N GLY A 711 13.37 -4.14 6.70
CA GLY A 711 13.95 -2.95 7.30
C GLY A 711 13.53 -2.80 8.76
N HIS A 712 14.27 -2.01 9.53
CA HIS A 712 13.95 -1.78 10.94
C HIS A 712 12.54 -1.17 11.14
N LEU A 713 12.13 -0.26 10.25
CA LEU A 713 10.80 0.34 10.31
C LEU A 713 9.67 -0.68 10.09
N ASP A 714 9.88 -1.69 9.24
CA ASP A 714 8.91 -2.78 9.06
C ASP A 714 8.78 -3.62 10.33
N VAL A 715 9.89 -3.91 11.01
CA VAL A 715 9.89 -4.62 12.31
C VAL A 715 9.15 -3.80 13.37
N VAL A 716 9.36 -2.48 13.41
CA VAL A 716 8.67 -1.58 14.33
C VAL A 716 7.15 -1.58 14.09
N ARG A 717 6.70 -1.75 12.84
CA ARG A 717 5.28 -1.92 12.50
C ARG A 717 4.75 -3.31 12.86
N GLU A 718 5.57 -4.34 12.74
CA GLU A 718 5.14 -5.73 12.94
C GLU A 718 4.94 -6.10 14.40
N LEU A 719 5.79 -5.62 15.33
CA LEU A 719 5.65 -5.95 16.75
C LEU A 719 4.25 -5.60 17.32
N PRO A 720 3.72 -4.38 17.13
CA PRO A 720 2.36 -4.05 17.56
C PRO A 720 1.28 -4.96 16.96
N ARG A 721 1.47 -5.41 15.72
CA ARG A 721 0.54 -6.37 15.08
C ARG A 721 0.57 -7.71 15.79
N VAL A 722 1.76 -8.24 16.11
CA VAL A 722 1.90 -9.48 16.88
C VAL A 722 1.19 -9.38 18.23
N PHE A 723 1.42 -8.31 19.00
CA PHE A 723 0.75 -8.10 20.29
C PHE A 723 -0.78 -8.05 20.14
N ARG A 724 -1.28 -7.38 19.10
CA ARG A 724 -2.72 -7.31 18.82
C ARG A 724 -3.30 -8.68 18.42
N ARG A 725 -2.60 -9.46 17.59
CA ARG A 725 -3.03 -10.81 17.18
C ARG A 725 -3.13 -11.78 18.37
N VAL A 726 -2.29 -11.61 19.39
CA VAL A 726 -2.39 -12.39 20.64
C VAL A 726 -3.33 -11.78 21.67
N GLY A 727 -4.00 -10.66 21.36
CA GLY A 727 -4.99 -10.04 22.25
C GLY A 727 -4.42 -9.21 23.40
N GLU A 728 -3.13 -8.87 23.38
CA GLU A 728 -2.53 -8.00 24.40
C GLU A 728 -2.56 -6.53 24.00
N ARG A 729 -2.94 -5.66 24.94
CA ARG A 729 -3.13 -4.23 24.69
C ARG A 729 -1.90 -3.42 25.10
N MET A 730 -1.37 -2.66 24.14
CA MET A 730 -0.23 -1.77 24.34
C MET A 730 -0.66 -0.37 24.78
N VAL A 731 0.21 0.31 25.52
CA VAL A 731 0.09 1.73 25.83
C VAL A 731 0.59 2.55 24.66
N TYR A 732 -0.07 3.68 24.38
CA TYR A 732 0.27 4.57 23.27
C TYR A 732 0.63 5.98 23.77
N THR A 733 1.43 6.72 22.98
CA THR A 733 1.81 8.10 23.27
C THR A 733 0.61 9.06 23.19
N LYS A 734 0.65 10.15 23.96
CA LYS A 734 -0.31 11.26 23.83
C LYS A 734 0.11 12.17 22.66
N GLY A 735 -0.85 12.71 21.90
CA GLY A 735 -0.61 13.56 20.73
C GLY A 735 -1.49 13.17 19.54
N PHE A 736 -1.43 13.92 18.43
CA PHE A 736 -2.29 13.71 17.26
C PHE A 736 -2.08 12.33 16.58
N HIS A 737 -0.84 11.83 16.55
CA HIS A 737 -0.48 10.48 16.08
C HIS A 737 0.05 9.63 17.24
N PRO A 738 -0.81 8.89 17.96
CA PRO A 738 -0.39 8.05 19.06
C PRO A 738 0.46 6.90 18.51
N LYS A 739 1.69 6.76 19.01
CA LYS A 739 2.57 5.64 18.68
C LYS A 739 2.59 4.64 19.83
N PRO A 740 2.68 3.32 19.57
CA PRO A 740 2.89 2.36 20.64
C PRO A 740 4.14 2.73 21.45
N ASP A 741 4.05 2.65 22.77
CA ASP A 741 5.15 2.99 23.68
C ASP A 741 6.16 1.83 23.70
N MET A 742 7.12 1.92 22.78
CA MET A 742 8.18 0.93 22.58
C MET A 742 9.54 1.61 22.50
N ILE A 743 10.57 0.95 23.04
CA ILE A 743 11.98 1.35 22.91
C ILE A 743 12.75 0.13 22.39
N PHE A 744 13.39 0.26 21.25
CA PHE A 744 14.16 -0.83 20.64
C PHE A 744 15.63 -0.77 21.05
N SER A 745 16.28 -1.93 21.01
CA SER A 745 17.73 -2.05 20.94
C SER A 745 18.30 -1.39 19.66
N PRO A 746 19.62 -1.14 19.57
CA PRO A 746 20.23 -0.51 18.39
C PRO A 746 19.87 -1.23 17.09
N ALA A 747 19.41 -0.44 16.11
CA ALA A 747 18.92 -0.94 14.84
C ALA A 747 19.99 -1.76 14.10
N LEU A 748 19.54 -2.85 13.49
CA LEU A 748 20.36 -3.75 12.71
C LEU A 748 20.37 -3.33 11.23
N SER A 749 21.49 -3.54 10.54
CA SER A 749 21.57 -3.29 9.09
C SER A 749 20.68 -4.27 8.31
N LEU A 750 20.18 -3.84 7.14
CA LEU A 750 19.40 -4.69 6.24
C LEU A 750 20.21 -5.92 5.81
N GLY A 751 19.57 -7.10 5.75
CA GLY A 751 20.21 -8.35 5.37
C GLY A 751 21.04 -9.03 6.46
N VAL A 752 21.27 -8.35 7.60
CA VAL A 752 21.94 -8.95 8.76
C VAL A 752 20.90 -9.69 9.59
N ALA A 753 21.13 -10.98 9.83
CA ALA A 753 20.32 -11.78 10.73
C ALA A 753 20.69 -11.50 12.20
N SER A 754 19.77 -11.77 13.11
CA SER A 754 20.04 -11.67 14.54
C SER A 754 19.38 -12.79 15.31
N LEU A 755 20.11 -13.36 16.27
CA LEU A 755 19.62 -14.33 17.24
C LEU A 755 19.36 -13.68 18.61
N ASP A 756 19.54 -12.37 18.73
CA ASP A 756 19.42 -11.67 19.99
C ASP A 756 19.07 -10.18 19.83
N GLU A 757 17.77 -9.91 19.78
CA GLU A 757 17.18 -8.59 19.73
C GLU A 757 16.33 -8.31 20.96
N TYR A 758 16.23 -7.03 21.32
CA TYR A 758 15.43 -6.58 22.45
C TYR A 758 14.53 -5.40 22.10
N ALA A 759 13.35 -5.39 22.72
CA ALA A 759 12.49 -4.22 22.80
C ALA A 759 11.87 -4.12 24.19
N ASP A 760 11.81 -2.92 24.74
CA ASP A 760 10.99 -2.60 25.90
C ASP A 760 9.62 -2.15 25.40
N VAL A 761 8.55 -2.82 25.82
CA VAL A 761 7.16 -2.63 25.36
C VAL A 761 6.26 -2.39 26.55
N ARG A 762 5.42 -1.36 26.51
CA ARG A 762 4.47 -1.08 27.60
C ARG A 762 3.08 -1.66 27.31
N LEU A 763 2.59 -2.51 28.21
CA LEU A 763 1.25 -3.09 28.18
C LEU A 763 0.33 -2.39 29.19
N GLU A 764 -0.97 -2.41 28.93
CA GLU A 764 -1.97 -1.77 29.80
C GLU A 764 -2.15 -2.49 31.14
N ARG A 765 -2.06 -3.81 31.13
CA ARG A 765 -2.25 -4.66 32.31
C ARG A 765 -0.96 -5.38 32.69
N ALA A 766 -0.89 -5.76 33.97
CA ALA A 766 0.10 -6.73 34.42
C ALA A 766 -0.31 -8.13 33.92
N LEU A 767 0.70 -8.93 33.60
CA LEU A 767 0.57 -10.33 33.24
C LEU A 767 1.11 -11.13 34.41
N GLU A 768 0.38 -12.16 34.83
CA GLU A 768 0.89 -13.12 35.79
C GLU A 768 2.08 -13.90 35.22
N PRO A 769 3.01 -14.44 36.04
CA PRO A 769 4.19 -15.14 35.54
C PRO A 769 3.89 -16.26 34.51
N ALA A 770 2.81 -17.00 34.71
CA ALA A 770 2.35 -18.02 33.76
C ALA A 770 1.86 -17.43 32.43
N GLU A 771 1.22 -16.25 32.46
CA GLU A 771 0.79 -15.54 31.25
C GLU A 771 1.97 -15.00 30.46
N VAL A 772 3.05 -14.58 31.12
CA VAL A 772 4.29 -14.14 30.45
C VAL A 772 4.94 -15.29 29.68
N ALA A 773 4.97 -16.50 30.26
CA ALA A 773 5.49 -17.69 29.57
C ALA A 773 4.62 -18.06 28.36
N SER A 774 3.29 -18.11 28.55
CA SER A 774 2.34 -18.39 27.46
C SER A 774 2.34 -17.30 26.39
N LEU A 775 2.61 -16.04 26.73
CA LEU A 775 2.69 -14.94 25.79
C LEU A 775 3.74 -15.21 24.70
N VAL A 776 4.94 -15.67 25.08
CA VAL A 776 6.02 -15.95 24.12
C VAL A 776 5.60 -17.02 23.11
N GLU A 777 4.92 -18.08 23.57
CA GLU A 777 4.39 -19.14 22.71
C GLU A 777 3.33 -18.61 21.75
N ARG A 778 2.33 -17.88 22.27
CA ARG A 778 1.27 -17.26 21.45
C ARG A 778 1.84 -16.30 20.42
N MET A 779 2.83 -15.48 20.80
CA MET A 779 3.48 -14.53 19.91
C MET A 779 4.22 -15.24 18.76
N ASN A 780 4.89 -16.36 19.04
CA ASN A 780 5.56 -17.14 18.00
C ASN A 780 4.58 -17.71 16.97
N THR A 781 3.42 -18.22 17.41
CA THR A 781 2.35 -18.67 16.50
C THR A 781 1.76 -17.53 15.69
N ALA A 782 1.68 -16.34 16.27
CA ALA A 782 1.13 -15.15 15.64
C ALA A 782 2.17 -14.29 14.90
N SER A 783 3.40 -14.77 14.67
CA SER A 783 4.47 -14.00 14.01
C SER A 783 4.74 -14.48 12.58
N PRO A 784 5.21 -13.59 11.69
CA PRO A 784 5.71 -14.00 10.38
C PRO A 784 6.94 -14.91 10.51
N SER A 785 7.20 -15.70 9.47
CA SER A 785 8.35 -16.61 9.43
C SER A 785 9.66 -15.85 9.62
N GLY A 786 10.51 -16.30 10.55
CA GLY A 786 11.79 -15.68 10.87
C GLY A 786 11.76 -14.65 12.01
N LEU A 787 10.58 -14.29 12.54
CA LEU A 787 10.45 -13.50 13.77
C LEU A 787 10.09 -14.42 14.93
N ARG A 788 11.02 -14.63 15.87
CA ARG A 788 10.82 -15.59 16.97
C ARG A 788 11.12 -14.98 18.33
N PHE A 789 10.12 -14.90 19.20
CA PHE A 789 10.25 -14.48 20.58
C PHE A 789 10.86 -15.60 21.43
N ARG A 790 11.84 -15.23 22.27
CA ARG A 790 12.62 -16.15 23.12
C ARG A 790 12.40 -15.93 24.60
N GLY A 791 11.92 -14.75 24.99
CA GLY A 791 11.65 -14.46 26.39
C GLY A 791 11.00 -13.09 26.58
N ALA A 792 10.37 -12.92 27.74
CA ALA A 792 9.80 -11.66 28.17
C ALA A 792 9.98 -11.52 29.69
N ALA A 793 10.25 -10.31 30.17
CA ALA A 793 10.41 -10.03 31.59
C ALA A 793 9.74 -8.69 31.97
N LEU A 794 9.02 -8.65 33.09
CA LEU A 794 8.45 -7.42 33.63
C LEU A 794 9.55 -6.55 34.24
N LEU A 795 9.60 -5.27 33.84
CA LEU A 795 10.53 -4.28 34.37
C LEU A 795 9.87 -3.53 35.54
N GLY A 796 10.58 -3.46 36.67
CA GLY A 796 10.21 -2.64 37.82
C GLY A 796 10.61 -1.16 37.66
N PRO A 797 10.24 -0.29 38.60
CA PRO A 797 10.55 1.15 38.54
C PRO A 797 12.05 1.48 38.50
N GLU A 798 12.88 0.63 39.12
CA GLU A 798 14.34 0.78 39.19
C GLU A 798 15.08 0.10 38.02
N ASP A 799 14.37 -0.64 37.18
CA ASP A 799 14.96 -1.32 36.03
C ASP A 799 15.29 -0.31 34.92
N ALA A 800 16.52 -0.37 34.41
CA ALA A 800 16.98 0.55 33.37
C ALA A 800 16.40 0.19 32.00
N ALA A 801 16.05 1.22 31.22
CA ALA A 801 15.62 1.07 29.82
C ALA A 801 16.71 0.44 28.95
N ILE A 802 16.30 -0.31 27.91
CA ILE A 802 17.19 -1.13 27.08
C ILE A 802 18.36 -0.35 26.48
N SER A 803 18.11 0.92 26.09
CA SER A 803 19.13 1.82 25.54
C SER A 803 20.25 2.17 26.52
N ARG A 804 20.02 2.04 27.83
CA ARG A 804 21.05 2.24 28.87
C ARG A 804 21.76 0.96 29.26
N VAL A 805 21.18 -0.19 28.94
CA VAL A 805 21.68 -1.52 29.33
C VAL A 805 22.69 -2.05 28.31
N ILE A 806 22.41 -1.87 27.02
CA ILE A 806 23.29 -2.35 25.95
C ILE A 806 24.59 -1.53 25.93
N ARG A 807 25.72 -2.23 25.96
CA ARG A 807 27.08 -1.67 25.87
C ARG A 807 27.89 -2.30 24.73
N GLY A 808 27.49 -3.45 24.22
CA GLY A 808 28.18 -4.10 23.12
C GLY A 808 27.35 -5.15 22.40
N ALA A 809 27.94 -5.72 21.35
CA ALA A 809 27.36 -6.80 20.56
C ALA A 809 28.40 -7.83 20.16
N ARG A 810 27.97 -9.09 20.04
CA ARG A 810 28.73 -10.19 19.43
C ARG A 810 28.20 -10.42 18.01
N TYR A 811 29.09 -10.41 17.03
CA TYR A 811 28.80 -10.76 15.65
C TYR A 811 29.60 -11.96 15.21
N VAL A 812 29.00 -12.79 14.36
CA VAL A 812 29.75 -13.72 13.54
C VAL A 812 29.73 -13.22 12.11
N LEU A 813 30.92 -13.08 11.52
CA LEU A 813 31.11 -12.71 10.12
C LEU A 813 31.49 -13.97 9.33
N ALA A 814 30.58 -14.48 8.53
CA ALA A 814 30.76 -15.69 7.72
C ALA A 814 31.22 -15.35 6.30
N PHE A 815 32.25 -16.05 5.86
CA PHE A 815 32.83 -15.96 4.53
C PHE A 815 32.74 -17.32 3.85
N ALA A 816 32.33 -17.35 2.59
CA ALA A 816 32.55 -18.54 1.79
C ALA A 816 34.07 -18.72 1.63
N ARG A 817 34.59 -19.93 1.84
CA ARG A 817 36.03 -20.19 1.76
C ARG A 817 36.62 -19.77 0.41
N ALA A 818 35.86 -19.99 -0.67
CA ALA A 818 36.22 -19.58 -2.03
C ALA A 818 36.23 -18.05 -2.26
N ALA A 819 35.67 -17.25 -1.35
CA ALA A 819 35.68 -15.79 -1.43
C ALA A 819 36.92 -15.15 -0.81
N LEU A 820 37.74 -15.95 -0.12
CA LEU A 820 38.96 -15.48 0.52
C LEU A 820 40.17 -15.75 -0.37
N VAL A 821 41.05 -14.76 -0.46
CA VAL A 821 42.34 -14.90 -1.15
C VAL A 821 43.35 -15.48 -0.16
N VAL A 822 43.51 -16.80 -0.18
CA VAL A 822 44.39 -17.52 0.77
C VAL A 822 45.82 -17.60 0.23
N PRO A 823 46.84 -17.17 1.00
CA PRO A 823 48.24 -17.33 0.61
C PRO A 823 48.63 -18.81 0.38
N PRO A 824 49.52 -19.11 -0.57
CA PRO A 824 49.98 -20.48 -0.81
C PRO A 824 50.54 -21.13 0.46
N GLY A 825 50.10 -22.36 0.75
CA GLY A 825 50.55 -23.14 1.91
C GLY A 825 49.87 -22.80 3.25
N GLN A 826 48.85 -21.93 3.26
CA GLN A 826 48.03 -21.63 4.43
C GLN A 826 46.57 -22.08 4.23
N THR A 827 45.89 -22.37 5.33
CA THR A 827 44.43 -22.49 5.38
C THR A 827 43.77 -21.12 5.53
N ALA A 828 42.47 -21.01 5.20
CA ALA A 828 41.74 -19.76 5.38
C ALA A 828 41.65 -19.35 6.86
N GLU A 829 41.54 -20.33 7.76
CA GLU A 829 41.56 -20.15 9.21
C GLU A 829 42.90 -19.58 9.70
N GLU A 830 44.03 -20.11 9.22
CA GLU A 830 45.36 -19.59 9.59
C GLU A 830 45.57 -18.15 9.13
N MET A 831 45.14 -17.84 7.90
CA MET A 831 45.20 -16.48 7.34
C MET A 831 44.32 -15.51 8.15
N LEU A 832 43.06 -15.87 8.42
CA LEU A 832 42.17 -15.06 9.24
C LEU A 832 42.70 -14.88 10.67
N ALA A 833 43.28 -15.93 11.28
CA ALA A 833 43.88 -15.83 12.60
C ALA A 833 45.06 -14.84 12.62
N ALA A 834 45.89 -14.81 11.57
CA ALA A 834 46.96 -13.83 11.43
C ALA A 834 46.41 -12.40 11.26
N ALA A 835 45.35 -12.24 10.46
CA ALA A 835 44.66 -10.96 10.28
C ALA A 835 44.04 -10.43 11.58
N CYS A 836 43.37 -11.29 12.37
CA CYS A 836 42.84 -10.96 13.68
C CYS A 836 43.93 -10.44 14.64
N ARG A 837 45.07 -11.16 14.73
CA ARG A 837 46.20 -10.74 15.57
C ARG A 837 46.73 -9.37 15.16
N THR A 838 46.86 -9.14 13.86
CA THR A 838 47.33 -7.86 13.31
C THR A 838 46.36 -6.72 13.63
N ALA A 839 45.06 -6.94 13.40
CA ALA A 839 44.01 -5.95 13.69
C ALA A 839 43.94 -5.60 15.19
N MET A 840 44.08 -6.60 16.07
CA MET A 840 44.05 -6.39 17.52
C MET A 840 45.28 -5.64 18.05
N ALA A 841 46.44 -5.83 17.41
CA ALA A 841 47.69 -5.14 17.73
C ALA A 841 47.79 -3.72 17.13
N ALA A 842 46.98 -3.41 16.10
CA ALA A 842 47.00 -2.11 15.45
C ALA A 842 46.46 -0.99 16.40
N PRO A 843 47.11 0.19 16.44
CA PRO A 843 46.64 1.31 17.26
C PRO A 843 45.42 2.03 16.65
N SER A 844 45.20 1.87 15.34
CA SER A 844 44.09 2.48 14.60
C SER A 844 43.76 1.65 13.36
N LEU A 845 42.47 1.55 13.02
CA LEU A 845 41.95 0.86 11.84
C LEU A 845 40.94 1.79 11.11
N PRO A 846 41.42 2.79 10.37
CA PRO A 846 40.55 3.77 9.72
C PRO A 846 39.85 3.19 8.50
N ILE A 847 38.56 3.49 8.35
CA ILE A 847 37.78 3.21 7.15
C ILE A 847 36.92 4.41 6.77
N ARG A 848 36.79 4.65 5.47
CA ARG A 848 35.91 5.71 4.95
C ARG A 848 34.48 5.20 4.92
N ARG A 849 33.61 5.83 5.70
CA ARG A 849 32.15 5.64 5.69
C ARG A 849 31.51 6.77 4.92
N GLU A 850 30.68 6.46 3.93
CA GLU A 850 29.82 7.47 3.30
C GLU A 850 28.49 7.58 4.02
N ILE A 851 28.08 8.82 4.28
CA ILE A 851 26.78 9.16 4.85
C ILE A 851 26.23 10.29 3.99
N GLU A 852 25.14 10.04 3.25
CA GLU A 852 24.49 11.05 2.39
C GLU A 852 25.46 11.74 1.40
N GLY A 853 26.41 10.98 0.84
CA GLY A 853 27.44 11.50 -0.08
C GLY A 853 28.63 12.18 0.60
N ILE A 854 28.64 12.28 1.93
CA ILE A 854 29.76 12.83 2.71
C ILE A 854 30.61 11.68 3.27
N GLY A 855 31.89 11.66 2.90
CA GLY A 855 32.86 10.70 3.44
C GLY A 855 33.35 11.10 4.83
N LYS A 856 33.07 10.27 5.84
CA LYS A 856 33.59 10.38 7.20
C LYS A 856 34.55 9.24 7.49
N ILE A 857 35.71 9.54 8.09
CA ILE A 857 36.63 8.49 8.56
C ILE A 857 36.11 7.95 9.89
N VAL A 858 35.96 6.64 9.97
CA VAL A 858 35.61 5.88 11.19
C VAL A 858 36.80 5.01 11.55
N ASP A 859 37.29 5.13 12.78
CA ASP A 859 38.33 4.24 13.28
C ASP A 859 37.68 3.03 13.98
N VAL A 860 37.71 1.88 13.32
CA VAL A 860 37.07 0.64 13.79
C VAL A 860 37.73 0.14 15.07
N ARG A 861 39.04 0.39 15.26
CA ARG A 861 39.79 -0.10 16.43
C ARG A 861 39.18 0.40 17.74
N LYS A 862 38.60 1.60 17.74
CA LYS A 862 37.94 2.23 18.90
C LYS A 862 36.72 1.47 19.40
N TYR A 863 36.10 0.67 18.54
CA TYR A 863 34.89 -0.09 18.87
C TYR A 863 35.17 -1.59 19.00
N LEU A 864 36.30 -2.09 18.51
CA LEU A 864 36.63 -3.52 18.47
C LEU A 864 37.16 -4.00 19.83
N LEU A 865 36.39 -4.83 20.53
CA LEU A 865 36.79 -5.40 21.82
C LEU A 865 37.64 -6.65 21.65
N ALA A 866 37.22 -7.56 20.77
CA ALA A 866 37.95 -8.77 20.43
C ALA A 866 37.54 -9.26 19.04
N VAL A 867 38.46 -9.94 18.35
CA VAL A 867 38.15 -10.68 17.14
C VAL A 867 39.03 -11.92 17.05
N GLU A 868 38.40 -13.05 16.71
CA GLU A 868 39.07 -14.33 16.54
C GLU A 868 38.41 -15.16 15.44
N VAL A 869 39.05 -16.25 15.03
CA VAL A 869 38.45 -17.20 14.09
C VAL A 869 37.36 -17.99 14.82
N GLY A 870 36.18 -18.03 14.22
CA GLY A 870 35.00 -18.66 14.82
C GLY A 870 35.17 -20.18 15.01
N GLY A 871 34.91 -20.64 16.23
CA GLY A 871 34.93 -22.06 16.59
C GLY A 871 33.58 -22.78 16.38
N ALA A 872 33.38 -23.89 17.10
CA ALA A 872 32.17 -24.71 17.00
C ALA A 872 30.87 -23.94 17.33
N GLU A 873 30.91 -23.03 18.30
CA GLU A 873 29.76 -22.20 18.69
C GLU A 873 29.35 -21.23 17.56
N ALA A 874 30.33 -20.58 16.92
CA ALA A 874 30.09 -19.71 15.77
C ALA A 874 29.44 -20.50 14.62
N ARG A 875 29.95 -21.70 14.33
CA ARG A 875 29.39 -22.60 13.31
C ARG A 875 27.94 -23.01 13.61
N ALA A 876 27.65 -23.41 14.85
CA ALA A 876 26.29 -23.73 15.27
C ALA A 876 25.35 -22.51 15.15
N ALA A 877 25.86 -21.30 15.37
CA ALA A 877 25.09 -20.08 15.19
C ALA A 877 24.83 -19.73 13.72
N LEU A 878 25.76 -20.04 12.80
CA LEU A 878 25.53 -19.94 11.35
C LEU A 878 24.36 -20.84 10.94
N GLU A 879 24.38 -22.10 11.36
CA GLU A 879 23.33 -23.08 11.07
C GLU A 879 21.97 -22.63 11.62
N ARG A 880 21.93 -22.12 12.87
CA ARG A 880 20.70 -21.56 13.48
C ARG A 880 20.15 -20.35 12.73
N ALA A 881 21.00 -19.53 12.12
CA ALA A 881 20.59 -18.38 11.33
C ALA A 881 20.23 -18.75 9.88
N GLY A 882 20.34 -20.02 9.50
CA GLY A 882 20.05 -20.50 8.15
C GLY A 882 21.18 -20.26 7.14
N LEU A 883 22.41 -20.03 7.60
CA LEU A 883 23.59 -19.92 6.73
C LEU A 883 24.30 -21.28 6.64
N PHE A 884 24.34 -21.84 5.43
CA PHE A 884 24.95 -23.15 5.15
C PHE A 884 26.06 -23.03 4.09
N GLY A 885 26.89 -24.08 3.98
CA GLY A 885 27.96 -24.21 2.98
C GLY A 885 29.36 -24.40 3.58
N ASP A 886 30.39 -24.34 2.71
CA ASP A 886 31.79 -24.31 3.14
C ASP A 886 32.17 -22.90 3.61
N LEU A 887 31.89 -22.66 4.89
CA LEU A 887 32.03 -21.36 5.53
C LEU A 887 33.19 -21.38 6.53
N VAL A 888 33.94 -20.28 6.55
CA VAL A 888 34.84 -19.91 7.64
C VAL A 888 34.34 -18.59 8.23
N ALA A 889 34.52 -18.39 9.53
CA ALA A 889 33.94 -17.24 10.20
C ALA A 889 34.91 -16.51 11.12
N LEU A 890 34.61 -15.23 11.38
CA LEU A 890 35.19 -14.45 12.46
C LEU A 890 34.15 -14.27 13.55
N ASP A 891 34.55 -14.50 14.80
CA ASP A 891 33.77 -14.12 15.99
C ASP A 891 34.27 -12.76 16.49
N VAL A 892 33.36 -11.80 16.59
CA VAL A 892 33.68 -10.38 16.73
C VAL A 892 32.89 -9.78 17.86
N PHE A 893 33.59 -9.17 18.82
CA PHE A 893 32.99 -8.41 19.90
C PHE A 893 33.21 -6.93 19.68
N VAL A 894 32.13 -6.15 19.73
CA VAL A 894 32.17 -4.70 19.57
C VAL A 894 31.51 -3.97 20.73
N GLU A 895 32.03 -2.79 21.03
CA GLU A 895 31.41 -1.81 21.90
C GLU A 895 30.42 -0.94 21.11
N ILE A 896 29.27 -0.67 21.72
CA ILE A 896 28.25 0.25 21.22
C ILE A 896 28.24 1.46 22.16
N THR A 897 28.64 2.62 21.63
CA THR A 897 28.69 3.87 22.40
C THR A 897 27.54 4.80 22.03
N GLY A 898 27.30 5.83 22.84
CA GLY A 898 26.32 6.87 22.53
C GLY A 898 26.62 7.68 21.26
N SER A 899 27.88 7.65 20.78
CA SER A 899 28.31 8.30 19.53
C SER A 899 28.28 7.37 18.31
N GLY A 900 27.93 6.09 18.49
CA GLY A 900 27.73 5.10 17.43
C GLY A 900 28.46 3.78 17.67
N ALA A 901 28.48 2.94 16.63
CA ALA A 901 29.24 1.69 16.59
C ALA A 901 29.88 1.49 15.20
N ALA A 902 30.86 0.59 15.12
CA ALA A 902 31.37 0.09 13.84
C ALA A 902 30.34 -0.86 13.19
N LYS A 903 30.17 -0.77 11.87
CA LYS A 903 29.33 -1.71 11.12
C LYS A 903 30.07 -3.03 10.95
N SER A 904 29.35 -4.14 10.89
CA SER A 904 29.94 -5.47 10.60
C SER A 904 30.73 -5.49 9.29
N SER A 905 30.24 -4.80 8.26
CA SER A 905 30.93 -4.67 6.97
C SER A 905 32.23 -3.87 7.05
N GLU A 906 32.28 -2.87 7.92
CA GLU A 906 33.50 -2.08 8.18
C GLU A 906 34.56 -2.92 8.87
N ILE A 907 34.13 -3.77 9.82
CA ILE A 907 35.02 -4.68 10.54
C ILE A 907 35.58 -5.74 9.57
N ALA A 908 34.73 -6.33 8.74
CA ALA A 908 35.18 -7.27 7.71
C ALA A 908 36.21 -6.60 6.77
N ALA A 909 35.96 -5.36 6.36
CA ALA A 909 36.84 -4.62 5.45
C ALA A 909 38.22 -4.32 6.05
N VAL A 910 38.30 -3.91 7.32
CA VAL A 910 39.60 -3.61 7.95
C VAL A 910 40.37 -4.85 8.37
N ILE A 911 39.70 -5.99 8.60
CA ILE A 911 40.37 -7.23 9.02
C ILE A 911 40.86 -8.03 7.81
N CYS A 912 40.01 -8.23 6.80
CA CYS A 912 40.29 -9.15 5.71
C CYS A 912 40.02 -8.56 4.31
N GLY A 913 39.78 -7.25 4.22
CA GLY A 913 39.54 -6.57 2.95
C GLY A 913 40.81 -6.10 2.25
N GLU A 914 40.76 -6.07 0.92
CA GLU A 914 41.78 -5.46 0.08
C GLU A 914 41.30 -4.06 -0.34
N GLY A 915 42.17 -3.05 -0.25
CA GLY A 915 41.83 -1.67 -0.62
C GLY A 915 40.66 -1.05 0.17
N GLY A 916 40.36 -1.58 1.36
CA GLY A 916 39.21 -1.14 2.18
C GLY A 916 37.86 -1.72 1.77
N VAL A 917 37.84 -2.74 0.90
CA VAL A 917 36.63 -3.46 0.49
C VAL A 917 36.63 -4.84 1.12
N ALA A 918 35.58 -5.15 1.89
CA ALA A 918 35.43 -6.48 2.51
C ALA A 918 35.22 -7.57 1.45
N PRO A 919 35.75 -8.79 1.68
CA PRO A 919 35.32 -9.96 0.91
C PRO A 919 33.81 -10.18 1.05
N ALA A 920 33.21 -10.89 0.09
CA ALA A 920 31.79 -11.22 0.14
C ALA A 920 31.48 -12.03 1.41
N HIS A 921 30.62 -11.50 2.29
CA HIS A 921 30.37 -12.07 3.61
C HIS A 921 28.94 -11.84 4.08
N ARG A 922 28.58 -12.55 5.16
CA ARG A 922 27.36 -12.34 5.94
C ARG A 922 27.69 -12.07 7.38
N ALA A 923 26.92 -11.17 8.00
CA ALA A 923 27.00 -10.93 9.42
C ALA A 923 25.75 -11.49 10.10
N ILE A 924 25.93 -12.05 11.30
CA ILE A 924 24.85 -12.39 12.21
C ILE A 924 25.15 -11.74 13.55
N ARG A 925 24.19 -11.02 14.12
CA ARG A 925 24.26 -10.58 15.52
C ARG A 925 23.87 -11.76 16.42
N LEU A 926 24.81 -12.27 17.20
CA LEU A 926 24.57 -13.40 18.11
C LEU A 926 24.09 -12.96 19.48
N GLU A 927 24.55 -11.79 19.93
CA GLU A 927 24.33 -11.32 21.30
C GLU A 927 24.32 -9.80 21.33
N LEU A 928 23.40 -9.23 22.11
CA LEU A 928 23.49 -7.88 22.66
C LEU A 928 23.74 -8.01 24.15
N PHE A 929 24.80 -7.38 24.66
CA PHE A 929 25.19 -7.50 26.06
C PHE A 929 25.38 -6.15 26.74
N GLY A 930 25.22 -6.15 28.07
CA GLY A 930 25.69 -5.10 28.96
C GLY A 930 26.99 -5.48 29.65
N GLY A 931 27.65 -4.50 30.28
CA GLY A 931 28.91 -4.69 31.02
C GLY A 931 30.19 -4.60 30.17
N ALA A 932 31.34 -4.66 30.84
CA ALA A 932 32.66 -4.73 30.21
C ALA A 932 32.97 -6.16 29.70
N SER A 933 34.02 -6.31 28.89
CA SER A 933 34.33 -7.55 28.15
C SER A 933 34.42 -8.82 29.00
N ASP A 934 34.85 -8.70 30.26
CA ASP A 934 35.09 -9.77 31.24
C ASP A 934 33.89 -10.05 32.17
N ALA A 935 32.86 -9.22 32.17
CA ALA A 935 31.68 -9.32 33.04
C ALA A 935 30.37 -9.06 32.27
N ARG A 936 30.25 -9.66 31.08
CA ARG A 936 29.08 -9.50 30.19
C ARG A 936 27.83 -10.17 30.78
N PHE A 937 26.67 -9.55 30.55
CA PHE A 937 25.38 -10.11 30.96
C PHE A 937 24.30 -9.86 29.92
N SER A 938 23.30 -10.75 29.90
CA SER A 938 22.12 -10.63 29.04
C SER A 938 21.24 -9.46 29.50
N PRO A 939 20.74 -8.60 28.59
CA PRO A 939 19.77 -7.57 28.92
C PRO A 939 18.45 -8.09 29.51
N LEU A 940 18.14 -9.39 29.37
CA LEU A 940 16.97 -10.03 29.98
C LEU A 940 17.20 -10.46 31.45
N ASP A 941 18.46 -10.59 31.88
CA ASP A 941 18.80 -10.92 33.27
C ASP A 941 18.76 -9.66 34.13
N LEU A 942 17.57 -9.33 34.62
CA LEU A 942 17.34 -8.10 35.39
C LEU A 942 18.14 -8.05 36.70
N ALA A 943 18.49 -9.20 37.28
CA ALA A 943 19.28 -9.26 38.51
C ALA A 943 20.75 -8.85 38.22
N ALA A 944 21.33 -9.40 37.15
CA ALA A 944 22.67 -9.02 36.69
C ALA A 944 22.73 -7.54 36.29
N VAL A 945 21.71 -7.05 35.56
CA VAL A 945 21.59 -5.64 35.16
C VAL A 945 21.61 -4.70 36.38
N LYS A 946 20.80 -5.00 37.41
CA LYS A 946 20.75 -4.19 38.65
C LYS A 946 22.09 -4.19 39.38
N SER A 947 22.73 -5.36 39.50
CA SER A 947 24.02 -5.48 40.16
C SER A 947 25.10 -4.66 39.47
N ALA A 948 25.17 -4.73 38.13
CA ALA A 948 26.16 -4.01 37.34
C ALA A 948 25.97 -2.49 37.40
N LEU A 949 24.75 -1.99 37.18
CA LEU A 949 24.47 -0.55 37.23
C LEU A 949 24.59 0.03 38.66
N GLY A 950 24.31 -0.77 39.68
CA GLY A 950 24.53 -0.39 41.08
C GLY A 950 26.01 -0.16 41.38
N ARG A 951 26.91 -1.03 40.86
CA ARG A 951 28.37 -0.87 40.98
C ARG A 951 28.88 0.38 40.26
N GLU A 952 28.38 0.68 39.05
CA GLU A 952 28.75 1.91 38.31
C GLU A 952 28.34 3.19 39.06
N ARG A 953 27.16 3.21 39.69
CA ARG A 953 26.72 4.35 40.51
C ARG A 953 27.61 4.52 41.75
N ALA A 954 27.98 3.41 42.39
CA ALA A 954 28.89 3.44 43.55
C ALA A 954 30.29 3.94 43.16
N SER A 955 30.85 3.49 42.03
CA SER A 955 32.16 3.96 41.54
C SER A 955 32.15 5.43 41.10
N ALA A 956 31.07 5.89 40.45
CA ALA A 956 30.91 7.31 40.08
C ALA A 956 30.72 8.23 41.30
N SER A 957 30.13 7.72 42.39
CA SER A 957 30.03 8.47 43.65
C SER A 957 31.35 8.55 44.42
N ALA A 958 32.25 7.58 44.21
CA ALA A 958 33.58 7.54 44.81
C ALA A 958 34.62 8.39 44.04
N ALA A 959 34.43 8.58 42.73
CA ALA A 959 35.22 9.49 41.89
C ALA A 959 34.60 10.90 41.93
N GLY A 960 34.98 11.71 42.93
CA GLY A 960 34.38 13.01 43.22
C GLY A 960 34.14 13.92 42.00
N ALA A 961 32.94 14.51 41.94
CA ALA A 961 32.60 15.55 40.96
C ALA A 961 33.46 16.82 41.17
N PRO A 962 33.95 17.47 40.11
CA PRO A 962 34.48 18.82 40.24
C PRO A 962 33.30 19.79 40.48
N VAL A 963 33.45 20.63 41.50
CA VAL A 963 32.59 21.76 41.82
C VAL A 963 32.56 22.70 40.62
N LEU A 964 31.43 22.79 39.93
CA LEU A 964 31.16 23.89 38.98
C LEU A 964 30.81 25.13 39.81
N VAL A 965 31.78 26.04 39.82
CA VAL A 965 31.69 27.40 40.37
C VAL A 965 30.58 28.18 39.65
N SER A 966 29.76 28.85 40.45
CA SER A 966 28.80 29.86 40.02
C SER A 966 29.48 31.11 39.46
N ALA A 967 29.09 31.53 38.26
CA ALA A 967 29.15 32.90 37.74
C ALA A 967 28.11 32.94 36.61
N GLY A 968 27.23 33.91 36.42
CA GLY A 968 27.17 35.32 36.81
C GLY A 968 26.36 35.99 35.69
N ALA A 969 25.53 36.97 36.03
CA ALA A 969 24.56 37.62 35.17
C ALA A 969 25.14 38.23 33.86
N GLU A 970 24.44 38.01 32.74
CA GLU A 970 23.77 39.02 31.88
C GLU A 970 22.94 38.31 30.78
#